data_AF-A0A369H042-F1
#
_entry.id   AF-A0A369H042-F1
#
_cell.length_a   1.000
_cell.length_b   1.000
_cell.length_c   1.000
_cell.angle_alpha   90.00
_cell.angle_beta   90.00
_cell.angle_gamma   90.00
#
_symmetry.space_group_name_H-M   'P 1'
#
loop_
_entity.id
_entity.type
_entity.pdbx_description
1 polymer ?
#
loop_
_entity_poly.entity_id
_entity_poly.type
_entity_poly.pdbx_seq_one_letter_code
_entity_poly.pdbx_strand_id
1 'polypeptide(L)'
;YEAMVVKAFDYDTSGAPQSWAKIVAMRHALSKYPDCHFVWYLDQNAYIMDMAKSLEELVLEPKTLERLMIKDFPVVPPDSIIKTFSHLKGQDADFIVSQDKESLVHTSVIVRNGEWAKYFIETWFDPLYRSYNFQKAERHALARLDQPSEHVVQWHPTVLSKLALVPQRTIAAYSKSKVGEAYQKGDMVVMFPDCKPQTCEPESKPYLDQWRNMPGSSRMPISLRDGLESVKRRRPALSLSLLSPDLLRNLVFIYFVIRWTRRAFWKLRGRGVVGTLAELYCDLQRTLYGYFLRAPGVRGKVQRQVDETLAKLSTKLVPEGQTRYLALPKEGLAAEAVRAELDALAAMDHTRWEDGYVSGAVYHGGDDLIRLQTDAFSRFTVANPIHPDVFPGVRKMEAEVVSMVLNMFHAPPGAAGVSTAGGTESILMACLAARQKAYAERGVTEPEMVLPDTAHTAFRKACQYFGIKMHLVACPAPDYQVDVRAVARLVNANTVLLVGSAPNFPHGIMDDVAALSKLALRKKLCLHVDCCLGSFLVPHLEKAGFETQPFDFRLRGVTSISCDTHKYGFAPKGNSTVLYRSAALRTYQYFVCPDWSGGIYASPGLAGSRPGALIAGCWASMMTVGEAGYVDACVQIVGTAKKLADAIRDGPALSGELVVVGKPLVSVVAFTARNLNIYDIADGMSDKGWHLNALQNPPAVHVAVTLPIVKAWERLLADLETVVEEEREKERARLAEGKAAKGKAVGDSAALYGVAGSLPNKSVVVDLANGFLDLLYKA
;
A
#
# COMPACT_ATOMS: atom_id res chain seq x y z
N TYR A 1 24.36 -26.92 32.72
CA TYR A 1 24.96 -26.25 31.55
C TYR A 1 24.77 -27.09 30.32
N GLU A 2 24.23 -26.52 29.25
CA GLU A 2 24.15 -27.13 27.92
C GLU A 2 25.15 -26.42 27.02
N ALA A 3 25.98 -27.17 26.29
CA ALA A 3 26.98 -26.60 25.38
C ALA A 3 26.50 -26.70 23.93
N MET A 4 26.47 -25.56 23.23
CA MET A 4 26.09 -25.50 21.82
C MET A 4 27.28 -25.05 20.97
N VAL A 5 27.90 -26.01 20.28
CA VAL A 5 28.98 -25.74 19.32
C VAL A 5 28.36 -25.49 17.96
N VAL A 6 28.63 -24.31 17.40
CA VAL A 6 28.09 -23.89 16.10
C VAL A 6 29.24 -23.70 15.11
N LYS A 7 28.99 -23.99 13.84
CA LYS A 7 29.91 -23.62 12.77
C LYS A 7 29.50 -22.25 12.27
N ALA A 8 30.39 -21.27 12.38
CA ALA A 8 30.10 -19.89 11.99
C ALA A 8 29.58 -19.77 10.53
N PHE A 9 30.13 -20.59 9.62
CA PHE A 9 29.74 -20.62 8.20
C PHE A 9 28.34 -21.20 7.91
N ASP A 10 27.69 -21.84 8.88
CA ASP A 10 26.34 -22.38 8.69
C ASP A 10 25.26 -21.29 8.83
N TYR A 11 25.63 -20.09 9.30
CA TYR A 11 24.70 -18.96 9.44
C TYR A 11 24.82 -18.00 8.27
N ASP A 12 23.70 -17.73 7.60
CA ASP A 12 23.60 -16.69 6.57
C ASP A 12 23.62 -15.30 7.22
N THR A 13 24.66 -14.54 6.94
CA THR A 13 24.85 -13.16 7.41
C THR A 13 24.23 -12.11 6.47
N SER A 14 23.59 -12.53 5.37
CA SER A 14 22.97 -11.69 4.33
C SER A 14 23.95 -10.68 3.69
N GLY A 15 25.18 -11.11 3.42
CA GLY A 15 26.23 -10.27 2.81
C GLY A 15 27.10 -9.49 3.80
N ALA A 16 26.80 -9.53 5.11
CA ALA A 16 27.67 -8.97 6.15
C ALA A 16 28.87 -9.89 6.47
N PRO A 17 29.97 -9.36 7.05
CA PRO A 17 31.13 -10.17 7.45
C PRO A 17 30.76 -11.38 8.32
N GLN A 18 31.48 -12.50 8.17
CA GLN A 18 31.18 -13.75 8.89
C GLN A 18 31.26 -13.64 10.40
N SER A 19 31.95 -12.63 10.91
CA SER A 19 31.99 -12.31 12.33
C SER A 19 30.61 -11.94 12.91
N TRP A 20 29.65 -11.52 12.09
CA TRP A 20 28.24 -11.31 12.49
C TRP A 20 27.48 -12.61 12.81
N ALA A 21 28.01 -13.77 12.43
CA ALA A 21 27.40 -15.07 12.71
C ALA A 21 27.21 -15.33 14.22
N LYS A 22 27.99 -14.66 15.09
CA LYS A 22 27.86 -14.76 16.55
C LYS A 22 26.49 -14.31 17.07
N ILE A 23 25.92 -13.25 16.49
CA ILE A 23 24.62 -12.73 16.90
C ILE A 23 23.51 -13.72 16.48
N VAL A 24 23.63 -14.29 15.28
CA VAL A 24 22.73 -15.34 14.79
C VAL A 24 22.85 -16.62 15.62
N ALA A 25 24.05 -16.97 16.06
CA ALA A 25 24.30 -18.11 16.94
C ALA A 25 23.65 -17.92 18.32
N MET A 26 23.76 -16.73 18.92
CA MET A 26 23.06 -16.41 20.17
C MET A 26 21.54 -16.45 20.00
N ARG A 27 21.01 -15.93 18.87
CA ARG A 27 19.58 -16.06 18.54
C ARG A 27 19.13 -17.50 18.44
N HIS A 28 19.93 -18.34 17.78
CA HIS A 28 19.66 -19.77 17.65
C HIS A 28 19.70 -20.46 19.01
N ALA A 29 20.67 -20.13 19.87
CA ALA A 29 20.75 -20.66 21.24
C ALA A 29 19.50 -20.31 22.06
N LEU A 30 19.05 -19.04 22.05
CA LEU A 30 17.83 -18.62 22.75
C LEU A 30 16.57 -19.32 22.22
N SER A 31 16.52 -19.60 20.91
CA SER A 31 15.38 -20.29 20.29
C SER A 31 15.38 -21.79 20.58
N LYS A 32 16.58 -22.41 20.64
CA LYS A 32 16.75 -23.84 20.86
C LYS A 32 16.60 -24.23 22.33
N TYR A 33 16.99 -23.34 23.24
CA TYR A 33 16.93 -23.54 24.68
C TYR A 33 16.03 -22.46 25.34
N PRO A 34 14.71 -22.50 25.09
CA PRO A 34 13.80 -21.46 25.59
C PRO A 34 13.76 -21.36 27.11
N ASP A 35 14.06 -22.46 27.82
CA ASP A 35 14.04 -22.55 29.28
C ASP A 35 15.39 -22.16 29.93
N CYS A 36 16.42 -21.79 29.16
CA CYS A 36 17.68 -21.35 29.74
C CYS A 36 17.51 -19.98 30.43
N HIS A 37 18.22 -19.72 31.53
CA HIS A 37 18.18 -18.42 32.20
C HIS A 37 19.16 -17.41 31.58
N PHE A 38 20.30 -17.89 31.10
CA PHE A 38 21.35 -17.08 30.48
C PHE A 38 21.99 -17.82 29.32
N VAL A 39 22.42 -17.05 28.32
CA VAL A 39 23.29 -17.52 27.24
C VAL A 39 24.65 -16.84 27.39
N TRP A 40 25.70 -17.64 27.57
CA TRP A 40 27.08 -17.17 27.50
C TRP A 40 27.64 -17.50 26.12
N TYR A 41 27.95 -16.48 25.34
CA TYR A 41 28.71 -16.63 24.10
C TYR A 41 30.20 -16.53 24.40
N LEU A 42 30.96 -17.54 23.98
CA LEU A 42 32.41 -17.59 24.07
C LEU A 42 32.98 -17.96 22.69
N ASP A 43 33.89 -17.13 22.19
CA ASP A 43 34.48 -17.32 20.86
C ASP A 43 35.43 -18.55 20.81
N GLN A 44 35.69 -19.05 19.60
CA GLN A 44 36.48 -20.27 19.36
C GLN A 44 37.95 -20.17 19.79
N ASN A 45 38.45 -18.94 19.99
CA ASN A 45 39.84 -18.65 20.38
C ASN A 45 39.97 -18.50 21.91
N ALA A 46 39.37 -19.41 22.69
CA ALA A 46 39.40 -19.35 24.14
C ALA A 46 39.39 -20.75 24.81
N TYR A 47 39.95 -20.82 26.02
CA TYR A 47 39.83 -21.99 26.90
C TYR A 47 39.20 -21.60 28.23
N ILE A 48 38.30 -22.45 28.73
CA ILE A 48 37.82 -22.39 30.11
C ILE A 48 38.84 -23.11 30.99
N MET A 49 39.53 -22.35 31.84
CA MET A 49 40.69 -22.80 32.62
C MET A 49 40.36 -23.15 34.07
N ASP A 50 39.15 -22.87 34.55
CA ASP A 50 38.70 -23.25 35.88
C ASP A 50 37.32 -23.92 35.77
N MET A 51 37.30 -25.25 35.66
CA MET A 51 36.05 -26.01 35.53
C MET A 51 35.38 -26.28 36.89
N ALA A 52 36.01 -25.88 38.00
CA ALA A 52 35.51 -26.12 39.35
C ALA A 52 34.54 -25.02 39.82
N LYS A 53 34.63 -23.81 39.25
CA LYS A 53 33.72 -22.70 39.53
C LYS A 53 32.53 -22.69 38.57
N SER A 54 31.34 -22.47 39.11
CA SER A 54 30.15 -22.24 38.30
C SER A 54 30.08 -20.77 37.85
N LEU A 55 29.46 -20.50 36.70
CA LEU A 55 29.14 -19.13 36.27
C LEU A 55 28.17 -18.45 37.24
N GLU A 56 27.28 -19.20 37.90
CA GLU A 56 26.39 -18.65 38.92
C GLU A 56 27.17 -18.02 40.06
N GLU A 57 28.14 -18.74 40.64
CA GLU A 57 29.01 -18.24 41.70
C GLU A 57 30.01 -17.19 41.22
N LEU A 58 30.43 -17.25 39.95
CA LEU A 58 31.42 -16.35 39.39
C LEU A 58 30.83 -14.97 39.06
N VAL A 59 29.64 -14.91 38.45
CA VAL A 59 29.12 -13.65 37.88
C VAL A 59 27.59 -13.55 37.78
N LEU A 60 26.80 -14.64 37.76
CA LEU A 60 25.35 -14.55 37.49
C LEU A 60 24.48 -14.33 38.74
N GLU A 61 24.98 -14.67 39.93
CA GLU A 61 24.25 -14.39 41.17
C GLU A 61 24.12 -12.86 41.38
N PRO A 62 22.91 -12.31 41.60
CA PRO A 62 22.69 -10.85 41.67
C PRO A 62 23.62 -10.10 42.63
N LYS A 63 23.89 -10.65 43.82
CA LYS A 63 24.79 -10.03 44.82
C LYS A 63 26.25 -10.05 44.37
N THR A 64 26.66 -11.14 43.73
CA THR A 64 28.01 -11.28 43.20
C THR A 64 28.22 -10.35 42.00
N LEU A 65 27.24 -10.28 41.09
CA LEU A 65 27.26 -9.34 39.97
C LEU A 65 27.33 -7.89 40.44
N GLU A 66 26.48 -7.50 41.40
CA GLU A 66 26.45 -6.13 41.93
C GLU A 66 27.78 -5.71 42.58
N ARG A 67 28.50 -6.65 43.21
CA ARG A 67 29.85 -6.41 43.74
C ARG A 67 30.91 -6.27 42.64
N LEU A 68 30.74 -6.97 41.52
CA LEU A 68 31.67 -6.94 40.39
C LEU A 68 31.41 -5.79 39.42
N MET A 69 30.20 -5.25 39.39
CA MET A 69 29.80 -4.20 38.45
C MET A 69 30.63 -2.93 38.63
N ILE A 70 31.25 -2.50 37.55
CA ILE A 70 31.96 -1.24 37.45
C ILE A 70 30.95 -0.14 37.13
N LYS A 71 30.73 0.75 38.10
CA LYS A 71 29.72 1.82 38.08
C LYS A 71 30.34 3.19 37.73
N ASP A 72 29.55 4.05 37.08
CA ASP A 72 29.96 5.39 36.63
C ASP A 72 31.25 5.38 35.78
N PHE A 73 31.45 4.32 35.00
CA PHE A 73 32.65 4.10 34.18
C PHE A 73 32.36 4.31 32.69
N PRO A 74 33.25 4.98 31.93
CA PRO A 74 33.08 5.19 30.49
C PRO A 74 32.85 3.88 29.72
N VAL A 75 31.77 3.81 28.95
CA VAL A 75 31.52 2.63 28.08
C VAL A 75 32.37 2.64 26.79
N VAL A 76 32.92 3.81 26.42
CA VAL A 76 34.04 3.98 25.47
C VAL A 76 35.31 4.28 26.26
N PRO A 77 36.40 3.53 26.08
CA PRO A 77 37.74 3.96 26.49
C PRO A 77 38.35 5.02 25.52
N PRO A 78 39.27 5.88 25.98
CA PRO A 78 39.66 6.10 27.36
C PRO A 78 38.71 7.06 28.11
N ASP A 79 37.98 7.92 27.40
CA ASP A 79 37.08 8.93 27.96
C ASP A 79 35.76 9.01 27.17
N SER A 80 34.62 8.93 27.88
CA SER A 80 33.27 9.08 27.32
C SER A 80 32.34 9.81 28.29
N ILE A 81 31.45 10.65 27.73
CA ILE A 81 30.34 11.26 28.48
C ILE A 81 29.34 10.17 28.91
N ILE A 82 29.20 9.11 28.11
CA ILE A 82 28.30 7.99 28.39
C ILE A 82 29.00 7.00 29.32
N LYS A 83 28.38 6.76 30.48
CA LYS A 83 28.92 5.93 31.55
C LYS A 83 27.91 4.86 31.96
N THR A 84 28.40 3.77 32.56
CA THR A 84 27.54 2.79 33.21
C THR A 84 26.74 3.42 34.36
N PHE A 85 25.50 2.97 34.56
CA PHE A 85 24.63 3.56 35.59
C PHE A 85 25.02 3.13 37.01
N SER A 86 25.25 4.11 37.90
CA SER A 86 25.49 3.88 39.33
C SER A 86 24.37 3.14 40.07
N HIS A 87 23.13 3.34 39.64
CA HIS A 87 21.95 2.79 40.30
C HIS A 87 21.51 1.41 39.76
N LEU A 88 22.20 0.85 38.76
CA LEU A 88 21.87 -0.49 38.26
C LEU A 88 22.17 -1.55 39.35
N LYS A 89 21.18 -2.43 39.59
CA LYS A 89 21.26 -3.55 40.51
C LYS A 89 21.55 -4.84 39.75
N GLY A 90 22.25 -5.79 40.36
CA GLY A 90 22.66 -7.04 39.70
C GLY A 90 21.48 -7.89 39.19
N GLN A 91 20.31 -7.82 39.84
CA GLN A 91 19.10 -8.54 39.40
C GLN A 91 18.48 -7.95 38.12
N ASP A 92 18.72 -6.68 37.86
CA ASP A 92 18.09 -5.92 36.76
C ASP A 92 19.01 -5.84 35.52
N ALA A 93 20.24 -6.37 35.62
CA ALA A 93 21.19 -6.48 34.53
C ALA A 93 20.87 -7.69 33.64
N ASP A 94 20.74 -7.42 32.35
CA ASP A 94 20.37 -8.41 31.34
C ASP A 94 21.47 -8.62 30.28
N PHE A 95 22.50 -7.77 30.27
CA PHE A 95 23.69 -7.90 29.43
C PHE A 95 24.96 -7.68 30.25
N ILE A 96 25.79 -8.70 30.34
CA ILE A 96 27.06 -8.68 31.10
C ILE A 96 28.21 -8.80 30.11
N VAL A 97 29.12 -7.84 30.17
CA VAL A 97 30.26 -7.74 29.28
C VAL A 97 31.44 -7.13 30.02
N SER A 98 32.66 -7.41 29.58
CA SER A 98 33.86 -6.73 30.05
C SER A 98 34.40 -5.74 29.01
N GLN A 99 35.38 -4.93 29.39
CA GLN A 99 36.01 -3.96 28.49
C GLN A 99 37.53 -4.11 28.59
N ASP A 100 38.22 -3.96 27.45
CA ASP A 100 39.68 -3.80 27.39
C ASP A 100 40.04 -2.33 27.12
N LYS A 101 41.32 -2.00 26.88
CA LYS A 101 41.73 -0.61 26.63
C LYS A 101 41.19 -0.06 25.29
N GLU A 102 40.60 -0.91 24.45
CA GLU A 102 40.13 -0.55 23.12
C GLU A 102 38.59 -0.47 23.03
N SER A 103 37.88 -1.39 23.67
CA SER A 103 36.45 -1.61 23.43
C SER A 103 35.78 -2.56 24.42
N LEU A 104 34.44 -2.64 24.39
CA LEU A 104 33.72 -3.77 24.97
C LEU A 104 34.12 -5.09 24.30
N VAL A 105 34.36 -6.12 25.12
CA VAL A 105 34.86 -7.44 24.68
C VAL A 105 33.71 -8.30 24.18
N HIS A 106 33.33 -8.09 22.92
CA HIS A 106 32.24 -8.79 22.22
C HIS A 106 32.47 -10.29 21.96
N THR A 107 33.64 -10.84 22.31
CA THR A 107 34.02 -12.25 22.12
C THR A 107 33.74 -13.13 23.34
N SER A 108 33.36 -12.52 24.47
CA SER A 108 32.86 -13.21 25.67
C SER A 108 31.76 -12.35 26.29
N VAL A 109 30.50 -12.70 26.05
CA VAL A 109 29.34 -11.92 26.51
C VAL A 109 28.25 -12.81 27.07
N ILE A 110 27.55 -12.34 28.11
CA ILE A 110 26.45 -13.07 28.72
C ILE A 110 25.17 -12.26 28.59
N VAL A 111 24.09 -12.89 28.12
CA VAL A 111 22.77 -12.28 27.96
C VAL A 111 21.76 -13.08 28.77
N ARG A 112 20.98 -12.40 29.63
CA ARG A 112 19.85 -13.02 30.35
C ARG A 112 18.71 -13.30 29.38
N ASN A 113 18.27 -14.55 29.31
CA ASN A 113 17.17 -14.93 28.43
C ASN A 113 15.85 -14.26 28.86
N GLY A 114 15.11 -13.74 27.90
CA GLY A 114 13.85 -13.02 28.09
C GLY A 114 13.48 -12.19 26.86
N GLU A 115 12.36 -11.47 26.94
CA GLU A 115 11.92 -10.59 25.85
C GLU A 115 12.95 -9.48 25.54
N TRP A 116 13.63 -8.97 26.57
CA TRP A 116 14.70 -7.99 26.39
C TRP A 116 15.89 -8.54 25.57
N ALA A 117 16.27 -9.81 25.77
CA ALA A 117 17.36 -10.42 24.98
C ALA A 117 17.01 -10.56 23.50
N LYS A 118 15.76 -10.89 23.19
CA LYS A 118 15.27 -10.96 21.80
C LYS A 118 15.32 -9.57 21.16
N TYR A 119 14.82 -8.56 21.87
CA TYR A 119 14.92 -7.16 21.44
C TYR A 119 16.37 -6.73 21.20
N PHE A 120 17.26 -6.99 22.16
CA PHE A 120 18.66 -6.61 22.09
C PHE A 120 19.38 -7.29 20.91
N ILE A 121 19.19 -8.60 20.72
CA ILE A 121 19.83 -9.35 19.63
C ILE A 121 19.31 -8.93 18.25
N GLU A 122 18.01 -8.69 18.10
CA GLU A 122 17.46 -8.19 16.83
C GLU A 122 17.90 -6.75 16.55
N THR A 123 17.95 -5.90 17.59
CA THR A 123 18.50 -4.53 17.47
C THR A 123 19.98 -4.58 17.09
N TRP A 124 20.77 -5.44 17.71
CA TRP A 124 22.18 -5.59 17.39
C TRP A 124 22.38 -6.15 15.98
N PHE A 125 21.49 -7.01 15.48
CA PHE A 125 21.54 -7.58 14.12
C PHE A 125 20.82 -6.73 13.04
N ASP A 126 20.37 -5.52 13.36
CA ASP A 126 19.56 -4.71 12.45
C ASP A 126 20.26 -4.49 11.08
N PRO A 127 19.53 -4.60 9.95
CA PRO A 127 20.08 -4.34 8.62
C PRO A 127 20.80 -3.00 8.47
N LEU A 128 20.39 -1.96 9.21
CA LEU A 128 21.04 -0.65 9.24
C LEU A 128 22.49 -0.76 9.76
N TYR A 129 22.71 -1.51 10.84
CA TYR A 129 24.05 -1.72 11.39
C TYR A 129 24.91 -2.66 10.53
N ARG A 130 24.28 -3.59 9.81
CA ARG A 130 24.98 -4.51 8.89
C ARG A 130 25.34 -3.89 7.54
N SER A 131 24.59 -2.90 7.07
CA SER A 131 24.80 -2.22 5.78
C SER A 131 25.67 -0.97 5.89
N TYR A 132 25.82 -0.41 7.09
CA TYR A 132 26.76 0.68 7.35
C TYR A 132 28.19 0.15 7.28
N ASN A 133 29.05 0.81 6.48
CA ASN A 133 30.39 0.32 6.15
C ASN A 133 31.40 0.54 7.31
N PHE A 134 31.16 -0.09 8.46
CA PHE A 134 32.05 -0.02 9.61
C PHE A 134 33.40 -0.69 9.29
N GLN A 135 34.52 0.02 9.50
CA GLN A 135 35.86 -0.48 9.18
C GLN A 135 36.25 -1.80 9.89
N LYS A 136 35.61 -2.18 11.00
CA LYS A 136 35.70 -3.50 11.65
C LYS A 136 34.31 -3.99 12.13
N ALA A 137 33.40 -4.25 11.18
CA ALA A 137 32.21 -5.11 11.32
C ALA A 137 31.40 -4.98 12.64
N GLU A 138 30.97 -6.09 13.24
CA GLU A 138 30.11 -6.16 14.44
C GLU A 138 30.80 -5.63 15.70
N ARG A 139 32.15 -5.69 15.73
CA ARG A 139 32.95 -5.08 16.80
C ARG A 139 32.64 -3.60 16.88
N HIS A 140 32.60 -2.88 15.75
CA HIS A 140 32.31 -1.45 15.70
C HIS A 140 30.81 -1.09 15.84
N ALA A 141 29.90 -2.06 15.66
CA ALA A 141 28.51 -1.88 16.10
C ALA A 141 28.39 -1.81 17.64
N LEU A 142 29.34 -2.41 18.36
CA LEU A 142 29.48 -2.30 19.82
C LEU A 142 30.57 -1.34 20.33
N ALA A 143 31.72 -1.16 19.64
CA ALA A 143 32.82 -0.25 20.00
C ALA A 143 33.97 -0.12 18.94
N ARG A 144 34.50 1.11 18.74
CA ARG A 144 35.65 1.47 17.86
C ARG A 144 36.61 2.45 18.57
N LEU A 145 37.92 2.32 18.30
CA LEU A 145 39.03 3.04 18.93
C LEU A 145 39.45 4.39 18.31
N ASP A 146 39.01 4.74 17.09
CA ASP A 146 39.62 5.85 16.36
C ASP A 146 38.68 6.83 15.63
N GLN A 147 37.34 6.72 15.72
CA GLN A 147 36.34 7.78 15.43
C GLN A 147 34.94 7.40 15.99
N PRO A 148 34.10 8.36 16.44
CA PRO A 148 32.99 8.11 17.37
C PRO A 148 31.80 7.41 16.71
N SER A 149 31.60 6.13 16.99
CA SER A 149 30.32 5.45 16.78
C SER A 149 30.25 4.17 17.61
N GLU A 150 29.73 4.25 18.84
CA GLU A 150 29.27 3.06 19.59
C GLU A 150 27.74 3.07 19.61
N HIS A 151 27.16 2.77 18.44
CA HIS A 151 25.83 3.28 18.15
C HIS A 151 24.73 2.69 19.05
N VAL A 152 24.83 1.41 19.43
CA VAL A 152 23.77 0.74 20.21
C VAL A 152 23.80 1.18 21.67
N VAL A 153 24.94 1.09 22.35
CA VAL A 153 25.03 1.41 23.79
C VAL A 153 25.02 2.92 24.05
N GLN A 154 25.56 3.75 23.16
CA GLN A 154 25.52 5.21 23.32
C GLN A 154 24.16 5.83 23.03
N TRP A 155 23.45 5.34 22.01
CA TRP A 155 22.23 5.99 21.51
C TRP A 155 20.94 5.28 21.93
N HIS A 156 21.04 4.10 22.56
CA HIS A 156 19.89 3.40 23.14
C HIS A 156 20.05 3.28 24.66
N PRO A 157 19.55 4.27 25.42
CA PRO A 157 19.53 4.21 26.89
C PRO A 157 18.86 2.94 27.46
N THR A 158 17.95 2.34 26.69
CA THR A 158 17.29 1.06 26.99
C THR A 158 18.25 -0.14 26.98
N VAL A 159 19.35 -0.06 26.22
CA VAL A 159 20.41 -1.08 26.22
C VAL A 159 21.42 -0.78 27.33
N LEU A 160 21.84 0.48 27.45
CA LEU A 160 22.78 0.90 28.51
C LEU A 160 22.22 0.64 29.93
N SER A 161 20.92 0.84 30.14
CA SER A 161 20.25 0.60 31.43
C SER A 161 20.23 -0.85 31.86
N LYS A 162 20.60 -1.77 30.97
CA LYS A 162 20.65 -3.22 31.21
C LYS A 162 22.06 -3.80 31.13
N LEU A 163 23.06 -2.95 30.86
CA LEU A 163 24.46 -3.33 30.70
C LEU A 163 25.20 -3.30 32.05
N ALA A 164 25.69 -4.45 32.47
CA ALA A 164 26.63 -4.61 33.58
C ALA A 164 28.05 -4.79 33.05
N LEU A 165 28.92 -3.81 33.33
CA LEU A 165 30.34 -3.89 33.01
C LEU A 165 31.09 -4.58 34.16
N VAL A 166 31.87 -5.62 33.87
CA VAL A 166 32.66 -6.38 34.87
C VAL A 166 34.17 -6.33 34.58
N PRO A 167 35.04 -6.56 35.58
CA PRO A 167 36.49 -6.65 35.36
C PRO A 167 36.84 -7.66 34.27
N GLN A 168 37.77 -7.31 33.40
CA GLN A 168 38.09 -8.10 32.20
C GLN A 168 38.41 -9.57 32.50
N ARG A 169 39.22 -9.82 33.54
CA ARG A 169 39.63 -11.18 33.93
C ARG A 169 38.52 -12.07 34.47
N THR A 170 37.33 -11.51 34.76
CA THR A 170 36.18 -12.30 35.23
C THR A 170 35.76 -13.34 34.20
N ILE A 171 35.62 -12.94 32.93
CA ILE A 171 35.15 -13.82 31.84
C ILE A 171 35.94 -13.69 30.53
N ALA A 172 37.01 -12.87 30.49
CA ALA A 172 37.71 -12.53 29.24
C ALA A 172 39.20 -12.17 29.40
N ALA A 173 39.99 -12.92 30.19
CA ALA A 173 41.42 -12.66 30.35
C ALA A 173 42.22 -12.99 29.08
N TYR A 174 43.27 -12.24 28.75
CA TYR A 174 44.04 -12.42 27.51
C TYR A 174 45.34 -13.22 27.73
N SER A 175 45.77 -13.96 26.71
CA SER A 175 47.04 -14.71 26.70
C SER A 175 48.28 -13.83 26.88
N LYS A 176 48.29 -12.65 26.24
CA LYS A 176 49.40 -11.67 26.27
C LYS A 176 48.87 -10.24 26.36
N SER A 177 49.49 -9.41 27.20
CA SER A 177 49.03 -8.04 27.47
C SER A 177 49.71 -7.00 26.57
N LYS A 178 48.97 -6.50 25.57
CA LYS A 178 49.21 -5.18 24.95
C LYS A 178 48.07 -4.20 25.21
N VAL A 179 46.83 -4.68 25.11
CA VAL A 179 45.61 -3.85 25.15
C VAL A 179 44.58 -4.30 26.21
N GLY A 180 44.81 -5.42 26.91
CA GLY A 180 43.92 -5.93 27.95
C GLY A 180 44.68 -6.63 29.07
N GLU A 181 43.96 -7.09 30.08
CA GLU A 181 44.51 -7.76 31.26
C GLU A 181 44.97 -9.20 30.95
N ALA A 182 46.22 -9.51 31.29
CA ALA A 182 46.78 -10.84 31.09
C ALA A 182 46.20 -11.86 32.09
N TYR A 183 46.01 -13.09 31.60
CA TYR A 183 45.59 -14.25 32.38
C TYR A 183 46.51 -14.49 33.58
N GLN A 184 45.90 -14.73 34.74
CA GLN A 184 46.58 -15.26 35.92
C GLN A 184 45.95 -16.59 36.36
N LYS A 185 46.74 -17.38 37.08
CA LYS A 185 46.29 -18.66 37.61
C LYS A 185 45.08 -18.45 38.52
N GLY A 186 43.95 -19.07 38.15
CA GLY A 186 42.67 -18.95 38.86
C GLY A 186 41.58 -18.17 38.12
N ASP A 187 41.93 -17.53 36.99
CA ASP A 187 40.95 -16.91 36.09
C ASP A 187 40.14 -17.98 35.34
N MET A 188 38.86 -17.69 35.08
CA MET A 188 37.91 -18.64 34.48
C MET A 188 38.24 -18.94 33.01
N VAL A 189 38.64 -17.93 32.25
CA VAL A 189 38.84 -18.03 30.80
C VAL A 189 40.15 -17.38 30.41
N VAL A 190 40.88 -18.02 29.49
CA VAL A 190 41.96 -17.39 28.71
C VAL A 190 41.54 -17.28 27.25
N MET A 191 41.74 -16.10 26.65
CA MET A 191 41.41 -15.78 25.27
C MET A 191 42.67 -15.39 24.48
N PHE A 192 42.66 -15.69 23.19
CA PHE A 192 43.75 -15.42 22.26
C PHE A 192 43.30 -14.41 21.19
N PRO A 193 43.14 -13.11 21.51
CA PRO A 193 42.56 -12.11 20.60
C PRO A 193 43.41 -11.84 19.35
N ASP A 194 44.74 -12.02 19.44
CA ASP A 194 45.68 -11.80 18.35
C ASP A 194 45.92 -13.04 17.48
N CYS A 195 45.28 -14.17 17.80
CA CYS A 195 45.53 -15.43 17.12
C CYS A 195 44.87 -15.45 15.72
N LYS A 196 45.65 -15.86 14.72
CA LYS A 196 45.18 -16.19 13.36
C LYS A 196 45.22 -17.70 13.15
N PRO A 197 44.48 -18.27 12.19
CA PRO A 197 44.42 -19.72 11.97
C PRO A 197 45.79 -20.40 11.82
N GLN A 198 46.80 -19.72 11.27
CA GLN A 198 48.15 -20.26 11.11
C GLN A 198 49.08 -20.08 12.33
N THR A 199 48.71 -19.23 13.31
CA THR A 199 49.57 -18.83 14.43
C THR A 199 48.99 -19.18 15.81
N CYS A 200 47.78 -19.73 15.88
CA CYS A 200 47.09 -20.00 17.14
C CYS A 200 47.63 -21.20 17.92
N GLU A 201 48.08 -22.24 17.21
CA GLU A 201 48.51 -23.49 17.81
C GLU A 201 49.74 -23.33 18.72
N PRO A 202 50.81 -22.61 18.31
CA PRO A 202 51.95 -22.36 19.21
C PRO A 202 51.61 -21.51 20.43
N GLU A 203 50.68 -20.55 20.30
CA GLU A 203 50.33 -19.61 21.37
C GLU A 203 49.41 -20.24 22.42
N SER A 204 48.49 -21.10 21.99
CA SER A 204 47.53 -21.77 22.85
C SER A 204 48.07 -23.03 23.53
N LYS A 205 49.17 -23.61 23.00
CA LYS A 205 49.77 -24.87 23.48
C LYS A 205 50.10 -24.92 24.98
N PRO A 206 50.72 -23.91 25.60
CA PRO A 206 51.03 -23.94 27.05
C PRO A 206 49.76 -24.05 27.91
N TYR A 207 48.68 -23.38 27.51
CA TYR A 207 47.39 -23.40 28.19
C TYR A 207 46.65 -24.72 27.93
N LEU A 208 46.76 -25.28 26.73
CA LEU A 208 46.20 -26.60 26.40
C LEU A 208 46.85 -27.71 27.23
N ASP A 209 48.17 -27.67 27.41
CA ASP A 209 48.90 -28.64 28.23
C ASP A 209 48.53 -28.49 29.71
N GLN A 210 48.37 -27.25 30.21
CA GLN A 210 47.84 -26.98 31.54
C GLN A 210 46.40 -27.50 31.70
N TRP A 211 45.54 -27.31 30.69
CA TRP A 211 44.16 -27.75 30.69
C TRP A 211 44.03 -29.27 30.74
N ARG A 212 44.86 -29.99 29.96
CA ARG A 212 44.92 -31.46 29.95
C ARG A 212 45.36 -32.06 31.29
N ASN A 213 46.12 -31.32 32.10
CA ASN A 213 46.67 -31.80 33.36
C ASN A 213 45.81 -31.44 34.59
N MET A 214 44.61 -30.84 34.42
CA MET A 214 43.70 -30.54 35.54
C MET A 214 42.89 -31.76 36.00
N PRO A 215 42.73 -31.96 37.33
CA PRO A 215 41.92 -33.04 37.88
C PRO A 215 40.43 -32.80 37.57
N GLY A 216 39.85 -33.62 36.70
CA GLY A 216 38.47 -33.48 36.20
C GLY A 216 38.32 -33.75 34.71
N SER A 217 39.41 -33.76 33.93
CA SER A 217 39.41 -34.17 32.52
C SER A 217 39.45 -35.71 32.39
N SER A 218 38.41 -36.40 32.88
CA SER A 218 38.33 -37.86 32.73
C SER A 218 38.28 -38.26 31.26
N ARG A 219 39.34 -38.96 30.84
CA ARG A 219 39.45 -39.71 29.60
C ARG A 219 38.35 -40.79 29.55
N MET A 220 37.58 -40.86 28.47
CA MET A 220 36.98 -42.14 28.07
C MET A 220 38.07 -43.03 27.45
N PRO A 221 38.19 -44.31 27.84
CA PRO A 221 39.17 -45.23 27.26
C PRO A 221 38.82 -45.60 25.81
N ILE A 222 39.86 -45.80 25.00
CA ILE A 222 39.79 -46.18 23.58
C ILE A 222 39.41 -47.67 23.38
N SER A 223 39.19 -48.45 24.44
CA SER A 223 38.94 -49.91 24.37
C SER A 223 37.47 -50.35 24.31
N LEU A 224 36.51 -49.45 24.05
CA LEU A 224 35.07 -49.80 23.91
C LEU A 224 34.43 -49.29 22.60
N ARG A 225 35.24 -49.05 21.56
CA ARG A 225 34.73 -48.54 20.27
C ARG A 225 34.38 -49.60 19.22
N ASP A 226 34.65 -50.89 19.46
CA ASP A 226 34.43 -51.96 18.46
C ASP A 226 33.15 -52.79 18.65
N GLY A 227 32.24 -52.39 19.55
CA GLY A 227 31.02 -53.18 19.86
C GLY A 227 29.73 -52.74 19.16
N LEU A 228 29.70 -51.62 18.44
CA LEU A 228 28.44 -50.99 18.00
C LEU A 228 28.38 -50.64 16.49
N GLU A 229 29.30 -51.16 15.67
CA GLU A 229 29.24 -51.02 14.21
C GLU A 229 28.30 -52.03 13.50
N SER A 230 27.74 -53.04 14.18
CA SER A 230 26.97 -54.10 13.49
C SER A 230 25.44 -53.94 13.49
N VAL A 231 24.84 -52.99 14.21
CA VAL A 231 23.38 -52.84 14.24
C VAL A 231 22.94 -51.37 14.20
N LYS A 232 23.21 -50.69 13.08
CA LYS A 232 22.42 -49.54 12.59
C LYS A 232 22.73 -49.14 11.14
N ARG A 233 23.09 -50.11 10.28
CA ARG A 233 22.86 -49.96 8.84
C ARG A 233 21.37 -50.18 8.56
N ARG A 234 20.58 -49.10 8.60
CA ARG A 234 19.33 -48.89 7.83
C ARG A 234 18.62 -47.61 8.26
N ARG A 235 19.22 -46.46 7.98
CA ARG A 235 18.50 -45.24 7.59
C ARG A 235 19.39 -44.51 6.57
N PRO A 236 18.85 -44.09 5.41
CA PRO A 236 19.67 -43.42 4.41
C PRO A 236 20.07 -42.05 4.96
N ALA A 237 21.36 -41.83 5.17
CA ALA A 237 21.91 -40.50 5.34
C ALA A 237 21.88 -39.82 3.97
N LEU A 238 21.06 -38.77 3.81
CA LEU A 238 21.22 -37.82 2.72
C LEU A 238 22.57 -37.13 2.93
N SER A 239 23.57 -37.51 2.15
CA SER A 239 24.91 -36.93 2.24
C SER A 239 24.90 -35.51 1.67
N LEU A 240 25.40 -34.55 2.46
CA LEU A 240 25.70 -33.18 2.02
C LEU A 240 26.80 -33.08 0.95
N SER A 241 27.32 -34.22 0.46
CA SER A 241 28.19 -34.31 -0.73
C SER A 241 27.46 -34.09 -2.05
N LEU A 242 26.13 -33.84 -2.03
CA LEU A 242 25.34 -33.58 -3.23
C LEU A 242 25.39 -32.13 -3.72
N LEU A 243 25.71 -31.15 -2.87
CA LEU A 243 25.74 -29.73 -3.23
C LEU A 243 27.08 -29.33 -3.87
N SER A 244 27.35 -29.80 -5.08
CA SER A 244 28.37 -29.19 -5.93
C SER A 244 27.93 -27.76 -6.32
N PRO A 245 28.86 -26.84 -6.66
CA PRO A 245 28.51 -25.55 -7.28
C PRO A 245 27.60 -25.73 -8.50
N ASP A 246 27.74 -26.84 -9.22
CA ASP A 246 26.85 -27.25 -10.30
C ASP A 246 25.46 -27.62 -9.81
N LEU A 247 25.30 -28.33 -8.68
CA LEU A 247 23.97 -28.57 -8.09
C LEU A 247 23.33 -27.26 -7.64
N LEU A 248 24.06 -26.34 -7.01
CA LEU A 248 23.51 -25.04 -6.60
C LEU A 248 23.10 -24.20 -7.83
N ARG A 249 23.96 -24.14 -8.85
CA ARG A 249 23.65 -23.52 -10.16
C ARG A 249 22.41 -24.16 -10.78
N ASN A 250 22.32 -25.49 -10.77
CA ASN A 250 21.17 -26.23 -11.28
C ASN A 250 19.92 -25.98 -10.45
N LEU A 251 20.01 -25.86 -9.13
CA LEU A 251 18.87 -25.54 -8.25
C LEU A 251 18.39 -24.11 -8.46
N VAL A 252 19.29 -23.13 -8.60
CA VAL A 252 18.94 -21.75 -8.94
C VAL A 252 18.32 -21.69 -10.35
N PHE A 253 18.89 -22.40 -11.31
CA PHE A 253 18.36 -22.51 -12.66
C PHE A 253 16.98 -23.19 -12.66
N ILE A 254 16.80 -24.30 -11.94
CA ILE A 254 15.52 -24.99 -11.77
C ILE A 254 14.52 -24.08 -11.09
N TYR A 255 14.90 -23.34 -10.04
CA TYR A 255 14.03 -22.37 -9.39
C TYR A 255 13.60 -21.27 -10.38
N PHE A 256 14.53 -20.75 -11.18
CA PHE A 256 14.25 -19.77 -12.22
C PHE A 256 13.29 -20.35 -13.28
N VAL A 257 13.58 -21.54 -13.80
CA VAL A 257 12.73 -22.26 -14.76
C VAL A 257 11.34 -22.51 -14.17
N ILE A 258 11.23 -23.04 -12.96
CA ILE A 258 9.95 -23.25 -12.27
C ILE A 258 9.20 -21.93 -12.09
N ARG A 259 9.88 -20.85 -11.69
CA ARG A 259 9.27 -19.53 -11.51
C ARG A 259 8.70 -19.00 -12.83
N TRP A 260 9.46 -19.08 -13.92
CA TRP A 260 9.04 -18.62 -15.24
C TRP A 260 8.01 -19.53 -15.89
N THR A 261 8.17 -20.84 -15.80
CA THR A 261 7.18 -21.83 -16.27
C THR A 261 5.88 -21.68 -15.51
N ARG A 262 5.90 -21.46 -14.18
CA ARG A 262 4.69 -21.19 -13.39
C ARG A 262 4.02 -19.90 -13.85
N ARG A 263 4.78 -18.82 -14.06
CA ARG A 263 4.25 -17.54 -14.58
C ARG A 263 3.63 -17.70 -15.97
N ALA A 264 4.33 -18.39 -16.88
CA ALA A 264 3.87 -18.67 -18.23
C ALA A 264 2.60 -19.54 -18.21
N PHE A 265 2.58 -20.58 -17.38
CA PHE A 265 1.41 -21.44 -17.19
C PHE A 265 0.20 -20.65 -16.73
N TRP A 266 0.32 -19.78 -15.72
CA TRP A 266 -0.80 -18.97 -15.25
C TRP A 266 -1.29 -17.95 -16.29
N LYS A 267 -0.38 -17.36 -17.08
CA LYS A 267 -0.77 -16.51 -18.21
C LYS A 267 -1.55 -17.30 -19.27
N LEU A 268 -1.01 -18.44 -19.71
CA LEU A 268 -1.63 -19.31 -20.70
C LEU A 268 -2.98 -19.86 -20.24
N ARG A 269 -3.07 -20.30 -18.98
CA ARG A 269 -4.34 -20.77 -18.39
C ARG A 269 -5.37 -19.66 -18.28
N GLY A 270 -4.96 -18.46 -17.88
CA GLY A 270 -5.85 -17.32 -17.69
C GLY A 270 -6.42 -16.78 -19.00
N ARG A 271 -5.52 -16.53 -19.97
CA ARG A 271 -5.84 -15.83 -21.22
C ARG A 271 -5.99 -16.74 -22.44
N GLY A 272 -5.66 -18.02 -22.33
CA GLY A 272 -5.56 -18.92 -23.47
C GLY A 272 -4.37 -18.61 -24.37
N VAL A 273 -4.15 -19.42 -25.40
CA VAL A 273 -3.05 -19.21 -26.36
C VAL A 273 -3.23 -17.91 -27.12
N VAL A 274 -4.41 -17.70 -27.71
CA VAL A 274 -4.73 -16.49 -28.49
C VAL A 274 -4.62 -15.23 -27.65
N GLY A 275 -5.23 -15.20 -26.45
CA GLY A 275 -5.16 -14.04 -25.57
C GLY A 275 -3.77 -13.76 -25.02
N THR A 276 -2.94 -14.79 -24.79
CA THR A 276 -1.54 -14.62 -24.39
C THR A 276 -0.70 -14.05 -25.53
N LEU A 277 -0.88 -14.52 -26.76
CA LEU A 277 -0.21 -13.98 -27.94
C LEU A 277 -0.63 -12.54 -28.25
N ALA A 278 -1.92 -12.23 -28.12
CA ALA A 278 -2.43 -10.87 -28.26
C ALA A 278 -1.85 -9.92 -27.21
N GLU A 279 -1.82 -10.34 -25.92
CA GLU A 279 -1.17 -9.56 -24.87
C GLU A 279 0.32 -9.34 -25.16
N LEU A 280 1.03 -10.40 -25.56
CA LEU A 280 2.45 -10.31 -25.90
C LEU A 280 2.69 -9.36 -27.08
N TYR A 281 1.84 -9.41 -28.11
CA TYR A 281 1.90 -8.49 -29.25
C TYR A 281 1.69 -7.04 -28.80
N CYS A 282 0.64 -6.77 -28.02
CA CYS A 282 0.38 -5.42 -27.49
C CYS A 282 1.52 -4.92 -26.59
N ASP A 283 2.06 -5.78 -25.72
CA ASP A 283 3.20 -5.44 -24.84
C ASP A 283 4.47 -5.15 -25.66
N LEU A 284 4.73 -5.94 -26.69
CA LEU A 284 5.86 -5.73 -27.60
C LEU A 284 5.69 -4.44 -28.39
N GLN A 285 4.52 -4.22 -28.99
CA GLN A 285 4.20 -2.99 -29.73
C GLN A 285 4.35 -1.75 -28.84
N ARG A 286 3.81 -1.79 -27.61
CA ARG A 286 3.96 -0.70 -26.63
C ARG A 286 5.43 -0.44 -26.29
N THR A 287 6.21 -1.49 -26.07
CA THR A 287 7.63 -1.39 -25.72
C THR A 287 8.44 -0.81 -26.88
N LEU A 288 8.28 -1.37 -28.09
CA LEU A 288 8.97 -0.90 -29.31
C LEU A 288 8.60 0.54 -29.65
N TYR A 289 7.31 0.90 -29.57
CA TYR A 289 6.87 2.28 -29.77
C TYR A 289 7.41 3.22 -28.69
N GLY A 290 7.58 2.73 -27.46
CA GLY A 290 8.25 3.46 -26.38
C GLY A 290 9.72 3.76 -26.69
N TYR A 291 10.45 2.79 -27.25
CA TYR A 291 11.82 3.04 -27.72
C TYR A 291 11.85 4.05 -28.88
N PHE A 292 10.91 3.95 -29.83
CA PHE A 292 10.79 4.91 -30.93
C PHE A 292 10.55 6.35 -30.43
N LEU A 293 9.61 6.55 -29.49
CA LEU A 293 9.34 7.88 -28.90
C LEU A 293 10.55 8.47 -28.17
N ARG A 294 11.47 7.63 -27.68
CA ARG A 294 12.70 8.04 -26.99
C ARG A 294 13.89 8.24 -27.93
N ALA A 295 13.76 7.92 -29.22
CA ALA A 295 14.83 8.08 -30.19
C ALA A 295 15.25 9.56 -30.34
N PRO A 296 16.55 9.86 -30.54
CA PRO A 296 17.02 11.21 -30.82
C PRO A 296 16.26 11.82 -32.01
N GLY A 297 15.90 13.10 -31.93
CA GLY A 297 15.06 13.79 -32.92
C GLY A 297 13.55 13.61 -32.70
N VAL A 298 13.06 12.39 -32.52
CA VAL A 298 11.63 12.11 -32.21
C VAL A 298 11.28 12.67 -30.83
N ARG A 299 12.10 12.37 -29.82
CA ARG A 299 11.92 12.86 -28.45
C ARG A 299 11.81 14.38 -28.39
N GLY A 300 12.65 15.10 -29.15
CA GLY A 300 12.64 16.57 -29.19
C GLY A 300 11.35 17.14 -29.80
N LYS A 301 10.82 16.50 -30.86
CA LYS A 301 9.54 16.88 -31.45
C LYS A 301 8.37 16.61 -30.52
N VAL A 302 8.35 15.45 -29.86
CA VAL A 302 7.31 15.08 -28.88
C VAL A 302 7.31 16.07 -27.72
N GLN A 303 8.47 16.36 -27.14
CA GLN A 303 8.58 17.30 -26.02
C GLN A 303 8.08 18.69 -26.42
N ARG A 304 8.49 19.18 -27.59
CA ARG A 304 8.02 20.47 -28.11
C ARG A 304 6.49 20.52 -28.26
N GLN A 305 5.86 19.45 -28.76
CA GLN A 305 4.40 19.39 -28.87
C GLN A 305 3.71 19.34 -27.50
N VAL A 306 4.28 18.61 -26.54
CA VAL A 306 3.79 18.58 -25.16
C VAL A 306 3.88 19.98 -24.55
N ASP A 307 5.03 20.65 -24.67
CA ASP A 307 5.26 21.99 -24.14
C ASP A 307 4.33 23.03 -24.80
N GLU A 308 4.14 22.98 -26.12
CA GLU A 308 3.19 23.84 -26.85
C GLU A 308 1.74 23.61 -26.39
N THR A 309 1.35 22.38 -26.09
CA THR A 309 0.02 22.04 -25.59
C THR A 309 -0.16 22.53 -24.14
N LEU A 310 0.85 22.31 -23.28
CA LEU A 310 0.85 22.80 -21.90
C LEU A 310 0.83 24.33 -21.83
N ALA A 311 1.53 25.02 -22.75
CA ALA A 311 1.47 26.47 -22.83
C ALA A 311 0.05 26.98 -23.12
N LYS A 312 -0.64 26.36 -24.08
CA LYS A 312 -2.05 26.67 -24.39
C LYS A 312 -2.98 26.41 -23.20
N LEU A 313 -2.80 25.28 -22.51
CA LEU A 313 -3.57 24.95 -21.31
C LEU A 313 -3.29 25.93 -20.17
N SER A 314 -2.03 26.35 -19.98
CA SER A 314 -1.66 27.34 -18.96
C SER A 314 -2.37 28.67 -19.17
N THR A 315 -2.53 29.13 -20.42
CA THR A 315 -3.26 30.37 -20.71
C THR A 315 -4.76 30.25 -20.38
N LYS A 316 -5.36 29.07 -20.56
CA LYS A 316 -6.77 28.83 -20.22
C LYS A 316 -7.00 28.69 -18.70
N LEU A 317 -6.13 27.96 -18.00
CA LEU A 317 -6.32 27.61 -16.57
C LEU A 317 -5.81 28.67 -15.61
N VAL A 318 -4.86 29.51 -16.04
CA VAL A 318 -4.25 30.54 -15.21
C VAL A 318 -4.47 31.90 -15.87
N PRO A 319 -5.70 32.44 -15.81
CA PRO A 319 -6.04 33.68 -16.49
C PRO A 319 -5.15 34.84 -16.04
N GLU A 320 -4.88 35.75 -16.98
CA GLU A 320 -4.15 36.99 -16.72
C GLU A 320 -5.08 38.02 -16.06
N GLY A 321 -4.53 38.92 -15.25
CA GLY A 321 -5.29 40.04 -14.66
C GLY A 321 -5.96 39.78 -13.30
N GLN A 322 -5.82 38.58 -12.73
CA GLN A 322 -6.26 38.32 -11.35
C GLN A 322 -5.18 38.70 -10.33
N THR A 323 -5.61 39.15 -9.15
CA THR A 323 -4.72 39.37 -8.01
C THR A 323 -4.16 38.03 -7.54
N ARG A 324 -2.82 37.91 -7.48
CA ARG A 324 -2.14 36.68 -7.07
C ARG A 324 -1.46 36.86 -5.73
N TYR A 325 -1.90 36.12 -4.74
CA TYR A 325 -1.29 36.07 -3.42
C TYR A 325 -0.21 34.99 -3.36
N LEU A 326 1.02 35.33 -3.74
CA LEU A 326 2.17 34.40 -3.79
C LEU A 326 2.91 34.26 -2.45
N ALA A 327 2.59 35.13 -1.49
CA ALA A 327 3.13 35.10 -0.15
C ALA A 327 2.01 35.48 0.83
N LEU A 328 2.19 35.09 2.10
CA LEU A 328 1.30 35.58 3.17
C LEU A 328 1.33 37.12 3.21
N PRO A 329 0.18 37.78 3.37
CA PRO A 329 0.16 39.22 3.51
C PRO A 329 0.90 39.61 4.79
N LYS A 330 1.63 40.73 4.76
CA LYS A 330 2.43 41.20 5.92
C LYS A 330 1.57 41.47 7.15
N GLU A 331 0.35 41.93 6.91
CA GLU A 331 -0.70 42.13 7.90
C GLU A 331 -1.96 41.39 7.44
N GLY A 332 -2.75 40.88 8.38
CA GLY A 332 -3.99 40.17 8.05
C GLY A 332 -4.97 41.06 7.31
N LEU A 333 -5.58 40.54 6.25
CA LEU A 333 -6.63 41.24 5.52
C LEU A 333 -7.88 41.41 6.41
N ALA A 334 -8.57 42.55 6.26
CA ALA A 334 -9.87 42.75 6.89
C ALA A 334 -10.88 41.71 6.41
N ALA A 335 -11.81 41.29 7.26
CA ALA A 335 -12.78 40.25 6.94
C ALA A 335 -13.62 40.61 5.71
N GLU A 336 -13.97 41.88 5.54
CA GLU A 336 -14.72 42.42 4.40
C GLU A 336 -13.92 42.31 3.10
N ALA A 337 -12.60 42.53 3.15
CA ALA A 337 -11.72 42.34 2.00
C ALA A 337 -11.63 40.85 1.62
N VAL A 338 -11.54 39.96 2.62
CA VAL A 338 -11.55 38.50 2.37
C VAL A 338 -12.89 38.07 1.77
N ARG A 339 -14.02 38.57 2.27
CA ARG A 339 -15.35 38.26 1.70
C ARG A 339 -15.48 38.75 0.26
N ALA A 340 -15.06 39.98 -0.02
CA ALA A 340 -15.07 40.51 -1.38
C ALA A 340 -14.20 39.67 -2.33
N GLU A 341 -13.05 39.19 -1.86
CA GLU A 341 -12.20 38.28 -2.64
C GLU A 341 -12.88 36.92 -2.87
N LEU A 342 -13.52 36.34 -1.84
CA LEU A 342 -14.28 35.09 -1.99
C LEU A 342 -15.44 35.24 -2.99
N ASP A 343 -16.14 36.37 -2.98
CA ASP A 343 -17.22 36.68 -3.93
C ASP A 343 -16.66 36.80 -5.36
N ALA A 344 -15.51 37.46 -5.53
CA ALA A 344 -14.83 37.57 -6.83
C ALA A 344 -14.38 36.21 -7.37
N LEU A 345 -13.83 35.35 -6.50
CA LEU A 345 -13.42 33.98 -6.85
C LEU A 345 -14.62 33.10 -7.20
N ALA A 346 -15.73 33.22 -6.47
CA ALA A 346 -16.97 32.50 -6.76
C ALA A 346 -17.62 32.96 -8.08
N ALA A 347 -17.43 34.22 -8.46
CA ALA A 347 -17.95 34.81 -9.70
C ALA A 347 -17.02 34.62 -10.92
N MET A 348 -15.90 33.90 -10.77
CA MET A 348 -15.02 33.58 -11.91
C MET A 348 -15.78 32.81 -13.00
N ASP A 349 -15.44 33.06 -14.26
CA ASP A 349 -16.07 32.37 -15.39
C ASP A 349 -15.87 30.86 -15.27
N HIS A 350 -16.97 30.13 -15.33
CA HIS A 350 -17.00 28.68 -15.16
C HIS A 350 -18.20 28.08 -15.88
N THR A 351 -18.13 26.78 -16.18
CA THR A 351 -19.27 26.09 -16.77
C THR A 351 -20.45 26.09 -15.79
N ARG A 352 -21.59 26.62 -16.24
CA ARG A 352 -22.81 26.85 -15.44
C ARG A 352 -23.48 25.54 -15.02
N TRP A 353 -23.02 24.95 -13.93
CA TRP A 353 -23.61 23.73 -13.37
C TRP A 353 -25.02 23.98 -12.81
N GLU A 354 -25.32 25.23 -12.42
CA GLU A 354 -26.62 25.70 -11.93
C GLU A 354 -27.72 25.51 -12.96
N ASP A 355 -27.36 25.67 -14.24
CA ASP A 355 -28.24 25.51 -15.39
C ASP A 355 -28.33 24.06 -15.89
N GLY A 356 -27.61 23.12 -15.25
CA GLY A 356 -27.63 21.70 -15.60
C GLY A 356 -26.71 21.31 -16.76
N TYR A 357 -25.69 22.11 -17.07
CA TYR A 357 -24.81 21.92 -18.25
C TYR A 357 -23.65 20.95 -18.05
N VAL A 358 -23.49 20.42 -16.84
CA VAL A 358 -22.31 19.65 -16.44
C VAL A 358 -22.71 18.22 -16.11
N SER A 359 -22.15 17.26 -16.84
CA SER A 359 -22.30 15.82 -16.57
C SER A 359 -21.76 15.47 -15.18
N GLY A 360 -22.59 14.89 -14.33
CA GLY A 360 -22.22 14.56 -12.95
C GLY A 360 -21.89 15.82 -12.16
N ALA A 361 -20.64 15.94 -11.69
CA ALA A 361 -20.08 17.04 -10.87
C ALA A 361 -20.91 17.44 -9.63
N VAL A 362 -22.03 18.13 -9.84
CA VAL A 362 -23.00 18.56 -8.83
C VAL A 362 -24.27 17.71 -8.91
N TYR A 363 -24.61 17.03 -7.81
CA TYR A 363 -25.64 15.98 -7.81
C TYR A 363 -27.04 16.47 -7.39
N HIS A 364 -27.10 17.50 -6.52
CA HIS A 364 -28.36 18.09 -6.04
C HIS A 364 -28.50 19.56 -6.45
N GLY A 365 -27.61 20.43 -5.93
CA GLY A 365 -27.52 21.84 -6.34
C GLY A 365 -28.61 22.78 -5.83
N GLY A 366 -29.63 22.30 -5.12
CA GLY A 366 -30.69 23.14 -4.55
C GLY A 366 -30.28 23.96 -3.33
N ASP A 367 -30.65 25.24 -3.32
CA ASP A 367 -30.29 26.23 -2.29
C ASP A 367 -30.68 25.84 -0.87
N ASP A 368 -31.88 25.28 -0.67
CA ASP A 368 -32.36 24.92 0.68
C ASP A 368 -31.48 23.86 1.33
N LEU A 369 -31.02 22.87 0.56
CA LEU A 369 -30.11 21.84 1.07
C LEU A 369 -28.72 22.43 1.32
N ILE A 370 -28.23 23.31 0.44
CA ILE A 370 -26.94 24.00 0.60
C ILE A 370 -26.94 24.84 1.88
N ARG A 371 -28.03 25.57 2.16
CA ARG A 371 -28.18 26.36 3.39
C ARG A 371 -28.15 25.48 4.63
N LEU A 372 -28.92 24.39 4.64
CA LEU A 372 -28.91 23.46 5.77
C LEU A 372 -27.54 22.80 5.99
N GLN A 373 -26.85 22.42 4.91
CA GLN A 373 -25.49 21.90 4.98
C GLN A 373 -24.50 22.94 5.52
N THR A 374 -24.66 24.21 5.14
CA THR A 374 -23.83 25.32 5.62
C THR A 374 -24.06 25.59 7.10
N ASP A 375 -25.31 25.53 7.57
CA ASP A 375 -25.66 25.62 8.98
C ASP A 375 -25.04 24.47 9.79
N ALA A 376 -25.09 23.25 9.26
CA ALA A 376 -24.41 22.10 9.85
C ALA A 376 -22.89 22.30 9.87
N PHE A 377 -22.31 22.80 8.77
CA PHE A 377 -20.87 23.05 8.69
C PHE A 377 -20.43 24.06 9.75
N SER A 378 -21.12 25.20 9.83
CA SER A 378 -20.89 26.27 10.82
C SER A 378 -20.83 25.73 12.26
N ARG A 379 -21.81 24.91 12.65
CA ARG A 379 -21.91 24.33 14.00
C ARG A 379 -20.79 23.35 14.34
N PHE A 380 -20.22 22.68 13.35
CA PHE A 380 -19.23 21.61 13.54
C PHE A 380 -17.86 21.94 12.91
N THR A 381 -17.61 23.21 12.57
CA THR A 381 -16.41 23.67 11.83
C THR A 381 -15.10 23.18 12.46
N VAL A 382 -15.00 23.21 13.79
CA VAL A 382 -13.79 22.82 14.54
C VAL A 382 -13.74 21.35 14.92
N ALA A 383 -14.80 20.58 14.62
CA ALA A 383 -14.92 19.22 15.11
C ALA A 383 -13.97 18.27 14.36
N ASN A 384 -13.23 17.47 15.11
CA ASN A 384 -12.30 16.48 14.58
C ASN A 384 -12.60 15.10 15.19
N PRO A 385 -13.08 14.12 14.41
CA PRO A 385 -13.55 12.83 14.94
C PRO A 385 -12.43 11.91 15.43
N ILE A 386 -11.14 12.30 15.34
CA ILE A 386 -10.05 11.61 16.05
C ILE A 386 -10.15 11.80 17.57
N HIS A 387 -10.87 12.83 18.04
CA HIS A 387 -11.15 13.10 19.45
C HIS A 387 -12.65 12.85 19.75
N PRO A 388 -13.10 11.58 19.80
CA PRO A 388 -14.51 11.25 19.94
C PRO A 388 -15.10 11.62 21.32
N ASP A 389 -14.25 11.78 22.33
CA ASP A 389 -14.56 12.27 23.67
C ASP A 389 -14.83 13.79 23.68
N VAL A 390 -14.08 14.54 22.87
CA VAL A 390 -14.27 15.99 22.69
C VAL A 390 -15.46 16.28 21.77
N PHE A 391 -15.66 15.48 20.72
CA PHE A 391 -16.71 15.67 19.72
C PHE A 391 -17.67 14.46 19.61
N PRO A 392 -18.39 14.10 20.69
CA PRO A 392 -19.25 12.91 20.71
C PRO A 392 -20.43 13.02 19.74
N GLY A 393 -20.90 14.24 19.46
CA GLY A 393 -21.96 14.49 18.47
C GLY A 393 -21.56 14.09 17.05
N VAL A 394 -20.34 14.42 16.62
CA VAL A 394 -19.82 14.00 15.31
C VAL A 394 -19.61 12.50 15.27
N ARG A 395 -19.07 11.90 16.35
CA ARG A 395 -18.93 10.45 16.46
C ARG A 395 -20.28 9.72 16.34
N LYS A 396 -21.35 10.26 16.93
CA LYS A 396 -22.73 9.74 16.79
C LYS A 396 -23.21 9.85 15.35
N MET A 397 -23.13 11.03 14.74
CA MET A 397 -23.55 11.26 13.35
C MET A 397 -22.81 10.34 12.37
N GLU A 398 -21.50 10.17 12.54
CA GLU A 398 -20.67 9.28 11.72
C GLU A 398 -21.16 7.83 11.80
N ALA A 399 -21.44 7.35 13.02
CA ALA A 399 -21.94 6.00 13.23
C ALA A 399 -23.34 5.79 12.63
N GLU A 400 -24.22 6.78 12.73
CA GLU A 400 -25.56 6.75 12.15
C GLU A 400 -25.52 6.77 10.62
N VAL A 401 -24.66 7.58 10.00
CA VAL A 401 -24.42 7.57 8.55
C VAL A 401 -24.06 6.17 8.08
N VAL A 402 -23.04 5.55 8.69
CA VAL A 402 -22.63 4.18 8.34
C VAL A 402 -23.77 3.18 8.56
N SER A 403 -24.52 3.31 9.66
CA SER A 403 -25.63 2.41 9.98
C SER A 403 -26.78 2.50 8.96
N MET A 404 -27.15 3.71 8.55
CA MET A 404 -28.18 3.93 7.53
C MET A 404 -27.78 3.34 6.19
N VAL A 405 -26.52 3.55 5.78
CA VAL A 405 -26.02 2.96 4.53
C VAL A 405 -25.96 1.43 4.64
N LEU A 406 -25.49 0.85 5.76
CA LEU A 406 -25.54 -0.61 5.95
C LEU A 406 -26.97 -1.17 5.79
N ASN A 407 -27.96 -0.51 6.39
CA ASN A 407 -29.36 -0.92 6.29
C ASN A 407 -29.87 -0.84 4.84
N MET A 408 -29.56 0.25 4.13
CA MET A 408 -29.93 0.46 2.73
C MET A 408 -29.38 -0.64 1.79
N PHE A 409 -28.21 -1.21 2.11
CA PHE A 409 -27.59 -2.30 1.34
C PHE A 409 -27.89 -3.70 1.90
N HIS A 410 -28.92 -3.84 2.74
CA HIS A 410 -29.35 -5.11 3.32
C HIS A 410 -28.23 -5.86 4.06
N ALA A 411 -27.36 -5.13 4.76
CA ALA A 411 -26.23 -5.72 5.46
C ALA A 411 -26.71 -6.69 6.56
N PRO A 412 -26.08 -7.87 6.71
CA PRO A 412 -26.48 -8.83 7.74
C PRO A 412 -26.10 -8.35 9.15
N PRO A 413 -26.69 -8.94 10.20
CA PRO A 413 -26.25 -8.70 11.57
C PRO A 413 -24.74 -8.93 11.74
N GLY A 414 -24.06 -8.04 12.46
CA GLY A 414 -22.61 -8.06 12.64
C GLY A 414 -21.81 -7.44 11.48
N ALA A 415 -22.46 -6.96 10.43
CA ALA A 415 -21.84 -6.11 9.41
C ALA A 415 -21.40 -4.78 10.01
N ALA A 416 -20.41 -4.14 9.36
CA ALA A 416 -19.82 -2.92 9.86
C ALA A 416 -19.22 -2.09 8.72
N GLY A 417 -19.07 -0.79 8.92
CA GLY A 417 -18.45 0.10 7.93
C GLY A 417 -17.63 1.21 8.56
N VAL A 418 -17.08 2.08 7.71
CA VAL A 418 -16.34 3.29 8.05
C VAL A 418 -16.64 4.39 7.04
N SER A 419 -16.75 5.63 7.52
CA SER A 419 -16.84 6.81 6.68
C SER A 419 -15.46 7.21 6.15
N THR A 420 -15.40 7.65 4.89
CA THR A 420 -14.17 8.02 4.19
C THR A 420 -14.35 9.36 3.49
N ALA A 421 -13.25 9.97 3.03
CA ALA A 421 -13.27 11.26 2.33
C ALA A 421 -13.88 11.17 0.91
N GLY A 422 -14.09 9.95 0.38
CA GLY A 422 -14.62 9.76 -0.97
C GLY A 422 -14.45 8.34 -1.47
N GLY A 423 -15.06 8.03 -2.62
CA GLY A 423 -15.05 6.68 -3.19
C GLY A 423 -13.66 6.13 -3.48
N THR A 424 -12.70 7.00 -3.82
CA THR A 424 -11.31 6.57 -3.98
C THR A 424 -10.74 6.03 -2.67
N GLU A 425 -10.93 6.72 -1.54
CA GLU A 425 -10.47 6.19 -0.24
C GLU A 425 -11.23 4.91 0.13
N SER A 426 -12.55 4.85 -0.10
CA SER A 426 -13.32 3.62 0.13
C SER A 426 -12.77 2.42 -0.63
N ILE A 427 -12.46 2.58 -1.92
CA ILE A 427 -11.86 1.53 -2.75
C ILE A 427 -10.45 1.16 -2.26
N LEU A 428 -9.61 2.15 -1.93
CA LEU A 428 -8.28 1.91 -1.39
C LEU A 428 -8.35 1.07 -0.10
N MET A 429 -9.22 1.44 0.84
CA MET A 429 -9.38 0.73 2.10
C MET A 429 -9.91 -0.69 1.90
N ALA A 430 -10.86 -0.91 0.99
CA ALA A 430 -11.34 -2.25 0.65
C ALA A 430 -10.23 -3.14 0.06
N CYS A 431 -9.39 -2.58 -0.82
CA CYS A 431 -8.23 -3.28 -1.39
C CYS A 431 -7.19 -3.61 -0.31
N LEU A 432 -6.89 -2.65 0.57
CA LEU A 432 -5.97 -2.83 1.69
C LEU A 432 -6.46 -3.94 2.63
N ALA A 433 -7.73 -3.91 3.02
CA ALA A 433 -8.34 -4.92 3.87
C ALA A 433 -8.27 -6.32 3.26
N ALA A 434 -8.58 -6.47 1.97
CA ALA A 434 -8.47 -7.76 1.28
C ALA A 434 -7.01 -8.28 1.21
N ARG A 435 -6.05 -7.38 0.97
CA ARG A 435 -4.61 -7.70 1.01
C ARG A 435 -4.18 -8.15 2.40
N GLN A 436 -4.52 -7.40 3.45
CA GLN A 436 -4.12 -7.71 4.82
C GLN A 436 -4.75 -9.01 5.31
N LYS A 437 -6.03 -9.26 4.98
CA LYS A 437 -6.69 -10.53 5.23
C LYS A 437 -5.96 -11.70 4.60
N ALA A 438 -5.61 -11.60 3.31
CA ALA A 438 -4.91 -12.66 2.60
C ALA A 438 -3.49 -12.88 3.14
N TYR A 439 -2.81 -11.84 3.59
CA TYR A 439 -1.53 -11.98 4.28
C TYR A 439 -1.69 -12.71 5.61
N ALA A 440 -2.58 -12.24 6.49
CA ALA A 440 -2.78 -12.79 7.83
C ALA A 440 -3.32 -14.23 7.84
N GLU A 441 -4.29 -14.54 6.99
CA GLU A 441 -4.95 -15.86 7.01
C GLU A 441 -4.34 -16.88 6.03
N ARG A 442 -3.67 -16.42 4.97
CA ARG A 442 -3.18 -17.29 3.87
C ARG A 442 -1.70 -17.12 3.55
N GLY A 443 -0.99 -16.19 4.21
CA GLY A 443 0.44 -15.94 3.96
C GLY A 443 0.76 -15.39 2.57
N VAL A 444 -0.19 -14.71 1.90
CA VAL A 444 0.02 -14.19 0.54
C VAL A 444 0.92 -12.96 0.56
N THR A 445 2.13 -13.06 -0.04
CA THR A 445 3.12 -11.97 -0.12
C THR A 445 3.19 -11.28 -1.49
N GLU A 446 2.72 -11.93 -2.56
CA GLU A 446 2.61 -11.35 -3.91
C GLU A 446 1.11 -11.24 -4.29
N PRO A 447 0.31 -10.35 -3.66
CA PRO A 447 -1.15 -10.33 -3.81
C PRO A 447 -1.59 -9.97 -5.23
N GLU A 448 -2.65 -10.60 -5.71
CA GLU A 448 -3.23 -10.36 -7.04
C GLU A 448 -4.73 -9.99 -6.97
N MET A 449 -5.18 -9.08 -7.83
CA MET A 449 -6.58 -8.65 -7.91
C MET A 449 -7.10 -8.82 -9.34
N VAL A 450 -8.32 -9.34 -9.47
CA VAL A 450 -8.99 -9.52 -10.77
C VAL A 450 -10.17 -8.56 -10.85
N LEU A 451 -10.18 -7.68 -11.85
CA LEU A 451 -11.18 -6.64 -12.02
C LEU A 451 -11.56 -6.42 -13.50
N PRO A 452 -12.78 -5.94 -13.76
CA PRO A 452 -13.19 -5.45 -15.08
C PRO A 452 -12.27 -4.31 -15.57
N ASP A 453 -12.10 -4.18 -16.89
CA ASP A 453 -11.39 -3.04 -17.49
C ASP A 453 -12.14 -1.71 -17.35
N THR A 454 -13.47 -1.77 -17.15
CA THR A 454 -14.37 -0.64 -16.86
C THR A 454 -14.40 -0.22 -15.39
N ALA A 455 -13.79 -0.99 -14.48
CA ALA A 455 -13.76 -0.67 -13.05
C ALA A 455 -12.97 0.62 -12.79
N HIS A 456 -13.35 1.35 -11.73
CA HIS A 456 -12.81 2.67 -11.45
C HIS A 456 -11.27 2.68 -11.31
N THR A 457 -10.62 3.75 -11.80
CA THR A 457 -9.14 3.84 -11.80
C THR A 457 -8.52 3.84 -10.40
N ALA A 458 -9.32 4.08 -9.35
CA ALA A 458 -8.90 3.92 -7.95
C ALA A 458 -8.39 2.51 -7.63
N PHE A 459 -8.89 1.45 -8.28
CA PHE A 459 -8.32 0.11 -8.12
C PHE A 459 -6.90 0.01 -8.68
N ARG A 460 -6.62 0.70 -9.79
CA ARG A 460 -5.27 0.78 -10.37
C ARG A 460 -4.33 1.57 -9.46
N LYS A 461 -4.83 2.66 -8.86
CA LYS A 461 -4.13 3.42 -7.82
C LYS A 461 -3.83 2.54 -6.60
N ALA A 462 -4.79 1.73 -6.13
CA ALA A 462 -4.59 0.77 -5.05
C ALA A 462 -3.50 -0.27 -5.38
N CYS A 463 -3.50 -0.78 -6.61
CA CYS A 463 -2.47 -1.71 -7.08
C CYS A 463 -1.07 -1.12 -6.99
N GLN A 464 -0.92 0.13 -7.42
CA GLN A 464 0.36 0.85 -7.35
C GLN A 464 0.77 1.14 -5.90
N TYR A 465 -0.15 1.66 -5.08
CA TYR A 465 0.16 2.10 -3.71
C TYR A 465 0.46 0.93 -2.78
N PHE A 466 -0.23 -0.20 -2.94
CA PHE A 466 -0.15 -1.33 -2.03
C PHE A 466 0.59 -2.55 -2.60
N GLY A 467 1.19 -2.42 -3.79
CA GLY A 467 1.94 -3.51 -4.42
C GLY A 467 1.08 -4.72 -4.76
N ILE A 468 -0.15 -4.50 -5.24
CA ILE A 468 -1.07 -5.55 -5.67
C ILE A 468 -0.97 -5.71 -7.18
N LYS A 469 -0.73 -6.92 -7.66
CA LYS A 469 -0.67 -7.19 -9.10
C LYS A 469 -2.08 -7.27 -9.68
N MET A 470 -2.31 -6.47 -10.72
CA MET A 470 -3.60 -6.33 -11.39
C MET A 470 -3.78 -7.34 -12.53
N HIS A 471 -4.99 -7.89 -12.66
CA HIS A 471 -5.48 -8.59 -13.85
C HIS A 471 -6.77 -7.97 -14.35
N LEU A 472 -6.71 -7.36 -15.52
CA LEU A 472 -7.87 -6.77 -16.19
C LEU A 472 -8.62 -7.83 -16.99
N VAL A 473 -9.94 -7.80 -16.91
CA VAL A 473 -10.84 -8.64 -17.71
C VAL A 473 -11.67 -7.73 -18.60
N ALA A 474 -11.72 -8.05 -19.89
CA ALA A 474 -12.47 -7.28 -20.86
C ALA A 474 -13.97 -7.32 -20.58
N CYS A 475 -14.65 -6.20 -20.86
CA CYS A 475 -16.11 -6.10 -20.88
C CYS A 475 -16.60 -5.99 -22.33
N PRO A 476 -16.76 -7.11 -23.05
CA PRO A 476 -17.04 -7.09 -24.48
C PRO A 476 -18.45 -6.58 -24.78
N ALA A 477 -18.60 -5.98 -25.97
CA ALA A 477 -19.91 -5.74 -26.58
C ALA A 477 -20.65 -7.07 -26.83
N PRO A 478 -21.99 -7.08 -26.90
CA PRO A 478 -22.88 -5.91 -26.79
C PRO A 478 -23.23 -5.51 -25.36
N ASP A 479 -22.98 -6.37 -24.37
CA ASP A 479 -23.48 -6.16 -23.00
C ASP A 479 -22.56 -5.24 -22.17
N TYR A 480 -21.28 -5.15 -22.52
CA TYR A 480 -20.25 -4.39 -21.78
C TYR A 480 -20.19 -4.73 -20.28
N GLN A 481 -20.49 -5.98 -19.95
CA GLN A 481 -20.31 -6.58 -18.63
C GLN A 481 -19.05 -7.45 -18.59
N VAL A 482 -18.47 -7.62 -17.41
CA VAL A 482 -17.30 -8.48 -17.22
C VAL A 482 -17.58 -9.95 -17.54
N ASP A 483 -16.70 -10.60 -18.32
CA ASP A 483 -16.77 -12.06 -18.53
C ASP A 483 -16.35 -12.83 -17.25
N VAL A 484 -17.33 -13.29 -16.48
CA VAL A 484 -17.12 -14.07 -15.25
C VAL A 484 -16.34 -15.37 -15.50
N ARG A 485 -16.41 -15.96 -16.69
CA ARG A 485 -15.61 -17.15 -17.03
C ARG A 485 -14.13 -16.77 -17.17
N ALA A 486 -13.82 -15.62 -17.77
CA ALA A 486 -12.47 -15.08 -17.83
C ALA A 486 -11.94 -14.74 -16.44
N VAL A 487 -12.75 -14.10 -15.59
CA VAL A 487 -12.41 -13.88 -14.17
C VAL A 487 -12.01 -15.21 -13.51
N ALA A 488 -12.83 -16.25 -13.65
CA ALA A 488 -12.58 -17.55 -13.04
C ALA A 488 -11.29 -18.22 -13.53
N ARG A 489 -10.86 -17.99 -14.78
CA ARG A 489 -9.60 -18.53 -15.33
C ARG A 489 -8.36 -17.84 -14.75
N LEU A 490 -8.46 -16.56 -14.39
CA LEU A 490 -7.35 -15.76 -13.85
C LEU A 490 -7.13 -15.96 -12.35
N VAL A 491 -8.14 -16.47 -11.63
CA VAL A 491 -8.02 -16.79 -10.20
C VAL A 491 -6.94 -17.83 -9.94
N ASN A 492 -6.06 -17.51 -9.00
CA ASN A 492 -4.99 -18.39 -8.52
C ASN A 492 -4.75 -18.24 -7.00
N ALA A 493 -3.72 -18.90 -6.48
CA ALA A 493 -3.41 -18.94 -5.05
C ALA A 493 -3.00 -17.57 -4.45
N ASN A 494 -2.61 -16.61 -5.27
CA ASN A 494 -2.27 -15.25 -4.84
C ASN A 494 -3.45 -14.28 -4.99
N THR A 495 -4.56 -14.68 -5.61
CA THR A 495 -5.72 -13.79 -5.76
C THR A 495 -6.30 -13.45 -4.37
N VAL A 496 -6.50 -12.17 -4.11
CA VAL A 496 -7.01 -11.64 -2.83
C VAL A 496 -8.38 -10.99 -2.98
N LEU A 497 -8.68 -10.43 -4.14
CA LEU A 497 -9.90 -9.64 -4.36
C LEU A 497 -10.43 -9.81 -5.79
N LEU A 498 -11.74 -10.01 -5.88
CA LEU A 498 -12.55 -9.85 -7.09
C LEU A 498 -13.32 -8.52 -7.00
N VAL A 499 -13.55 -7.88 -8.14
CA VAL A 499 -14.25 -6.59 -8.24
C VAL A 499 -15.41 -6.69 -9.22
N GLY A 500 -16.52 -6.03 -8.90
CA GLY A 500 -17.58 -5.70 -9.85
C GLY A 500 -18.14 -4.31 -9.56
N SER A 501 -18.75 -3.66 -10.55
CA SER A 501 -19.30 -2.31 -10.41
C SER A 501 -20.83 -2.30 -10.51
N ALA A 502 -21.46 -1.39 -9.77
CA ALA A 502 -22.91 -1.22 -9.71
C ALA A 502 -23.30 0.28 -9.69
N PRO A 503 -23.34 0.97 -10.85
CA PRO A 503 -22.76 0.59 -12.14
C PRO A 503 -21.30 1.08 -12.27
N ASN A 504 -20.64 0.73 -13.38
CA ASN A 504 -19.36 1.31 -13.75
C ASN A 504 -19.51 2.77 -14.23
N PHE A 505 -18.45 3.57 -14.04
CA PHE A 505 -18.42 4.97 -14.46
C PHE A 505 -18.46 5.16 -15.98
N PRO A 506 -17.70 4.42 -16.80
CA PRO A 506 -17.62 4.71 -18.24
C PRO A 506 -18.97 4.57 -18.94
N HIS A 507 -19.69 3.47 -18.75
CA HIS A 507 -20.84 3.12 -19.59
C HIS A 507 -22.17 3.05 -18.82
N GLY A 508 -22.16 3.21 -17.49
CA GLY A 508 -23.38 3.08 -16.70
C GLY A 508 -23.91 1.65 -16.59
N ILE A 509 -23.05 0.65 -16.83
CA ILE A 509 -23.41 -0.77 -16.84
C ILE A 509 -23.18 -1.38 -15.46
N MET A 510 -24.16 -2.14 -14.97
CA MET A 510 -23.99 -3.00 -13.80
C MET A 510 -23.35 -4.32 -14.22
N ASP A 511 -22.31 -4.76 -13.52
CA ASP A 511 -21.74 -6.10 -13.71
C ASP A 511 -22.69 -7.18 -13.16
N ASP A 512 -22.54 -8.43 -13.62
CA ASP A 512 -23.22 -9.59 -13.02
C ASP A 512 -22.61 -9.95 -11.65
N VAL A 513 -22.97 -9.15 -10.65
CA VAL A 513 -22.52 -9.33 -9.26
C VAL A 513 -23.01 -10.65 -8.68
N ALA A 514 -24.18 -11.15 -9.12
CA ALA A 514 -24.71 -12.44 -8.67
C ALA A 514 -23.79 -13.61 -9.09
N ALA A 515 -23.31 -13.62 -10.33
CA ALA A 515 -22.36 -14.61 -10.81
C ALA A 515 -20.96 -14.44 -10.18
N LEU A 516 -20.49 -13.19 -10.01
CA LEU A 516 -19.25 -12.92 -9.28
C LEU A 516 -19.32 -13.40 -7.83
N SER A 517 -20.46 -13.21 -7.16
CA SER A 517 -20.70 -13.65 -5.79
C SER A 517 -20.65 -15.18 -5.67
N LYS A 518 -21.28 -15.91 -6.60
CA LYS A 518 -21.17 -17.37 -6.68
C LYS A 518 -19.72 -17.83 -6.92
N LEU A 519 -18.95 -17.11 -7.73
CA LEU A 519 -17.53 -17.41 -7.95
C LEU A 519 -16.69 -17.15 -6.68
N ALA A 520 -16.88 -16.00 -6.04
CA ALA A 520 -16.18 -15.62 -4.82
C ALA A 520 -16.37 -16.64 -3.69
N LEU A 521 -17.61 -17.12 -3.49
CA LEU A 521 -17.92 -18.18 -2.52
C LEU A 521 -17.19 -19.48 -2.85
N ARG A 522 -17.29 -19.95 -4.09
CA ARG A 522 -16.62 -21.20 -4.53
C ARG A 522 -15.11 -21.14 -4.38
N LYS A 523 -14.51 -19.95 -4.56
CA LYS A 523 -13.07 -19.72 -4.47
C LYS A 523 -12.60 -19.24 -3.09
N LYS A 524 -13.53 -18.98 -2.16
CA LYS A 524 -13.26 -18.41 -0.83
C LYS A 524 -12.44 -17.10 -0.91
N LEU A 525 -12.82 -16.22 -1.82
CA LEU A 525 -12.18 -14.92 -2.06
C LEU A 525 -13.08 -13.77 -1.60
N CYS A 526 -12.46 -12.62 -1.31
CA CYS A 526 -13.21 -11.39 -1.15
C CYS A 526 -13.78 -10.94 -2.50
N LEU A 527 -15.01 -10.41 -2.47
CA LEU A 527 -15.65 -9.70 -3.57
C LEU A 527 -16.03 -8.31 -3.08
N HIS A 528 -15.50 -7.30 -3.75
CA HIS A 528 -15.89 -5.92 -3.54
C HIS A 528 -16.81 -5.45 -4.66
N VAL A 529 -17.91 -4.81 -4.27
CA VAL A 529 -18.86 -4.18 -5.20
C VAL A 529 -18.68 -2.67 -5.13
N ASP A 530 -18.20 -2.10 -6.22
CA ASP A 530 -18.08 -0.66 -6.35
C ASP A 530 -19.45 -0.06 -6.71
N CYS A 531 -20.16 0.41 -5.67
CA CYS A 531 -21.40 1.15 -5.79
C CYS A 531 -21.17 2.64 -5.49
N CYS A 532 -19.95 3.16 -5.69
CA CYS A 532 -19.64 4.57 -5.45
C CYS A 532 -20.56 5.46 -6.30
N LEU A 533 -20.62 5.21 -7.61
CA LEU A 533 -21.49 5.94 -8.52
C LEU A 533 -22.96 5.57 -8.36
N GLY A 534 -23.28 4.29 -8.17
CA GLY A 534 -24.66 3.84 -7.94
C GLY A 534 -25.27 4.46 -6.69
N SER A 535 -24.44 4.74 -5.67
CA SER A 535 -24.75 5.56 -4.50
C SER A 535 -26.12 5.21 -3.94
N PHE A 536 -27.00 6.19 -3.77
CA PHE A 536 -28.36 6.04 -3.27
C PHE A 536 -29.38 5.77 -4.40
N LEU A 537 -28.97 5.61 -5.66
CA LEU A 537 -29.89 5.25 -6.74
C LEU A 537 -30.11 3.75 -6.81
N VAL A 538 -29.05 2.97 -6.99
CA VAL A 538 -29.11 1.52 -7.19
C VAL A 538 -29.89 0.79 -6.07
N PRO A 539 -29.69 1.08 -4.77
CA PRO A 539 -30.50 0.45 -3.72
C PRO A 539 -31.98 0.86 -3.73
N HIS A 540 -32.36 1.95 -4.38
CA HIS A 540 -33.75 2.43 -4.47
C HIS A 540 -34.43 2.13 -5.82
N LEU A 541 -33.73 1.56 -6.82
CA LEU A 541 -34.31 1.23 -8.13
C LEU A 541 -35.61 0.42 -8.03
N GLU A 542 -35.62 -0.63 -7.19
CA GLU A 542 -36.78 -1.50 -6.99
C GLU A 542 -37.97 -0.72 -6.43
N LYS A 543 -37.74 0.12 -5.41
CA LYS A 543 -38.77 0.98 -4.80
C LYS A 543 -39.27 2.07 -5.75
N ALA A 544 -38.41 2.56 -6.64
CA ALA A 544 -38.74 3.52 -7.68
C ALA A 544 -39.43 2.89 -8.91
N GLY A 545 -39.60 1.56 -8.94
CA GLY A 545 -40.29 0.85 -10.02
C GLY A 545 -39.46 0.60 -11.28
N PHE A 546 -38.12 0.67 -11.19
CA PHE A 546 -37.21 0.39 -12.30
C PHE A 546 -36.66 -1.03 -12.28
N GLU A 547 -36.17 -1.48 -13.45
CA GLU A 547 -35.42 -2.72 -13.58
C GLU A 547 -34.15 -2.68 -12.71
N THR A 548 -33.90 -3.75 -11.96
CA THR A 548 -32.71 -3.87 -11.11
C THR A 548 -32.16 -5.28 -11.15
N GLN A 549 -30.91 -5.43 -10.69
CA GLN A 549 -30.22 -6.71 -10.56
C GLN A 549 -29.66 -6.84 -9.14
N PRO A 550 -29.63 -8.04 -8.54
CA PRO A 550 -29.01 -8.23 -7.24
C PRO A 550 -27.54 -7.83 -7.24
N PHE A 551 -27.13 -7.00 -6.28
CA PHE A 551 -25.77 -6.43 -6.23
C PHE A 551 -25.20 -6.27 -4.80
N ASP A 552 -26.05 -6.29 -3.77
CA ASP A 552 -25.70 -5.91 -2.40
C ASP A 552 -25.42 -7.11 -1.48
N PHE A 553 -25.47 -6.90 -0.15
CA PHE A 553 -25.15 -7.94 0.82
C PHE A 553 -26.15 -9.12 0.86
N ARG A 554 -27.31 -9.04 0.19
CA ARG A 554 -28.19 -10.20 -0.05
C ARG A 554 -27.43 -11.32 -0.77
N LEU A 555 -26.46 -10.98 -1.60
CA LEU A 555 -25.57 -11.92 -2.27
C LEU A 555 -24.43 -12.36 -1.34
N ARG A 556 -24.54 -13.54 -0.73
CA ARG A 556 -23.61 -14.09 0.29
C ARG A 556 -22.10 -13.94 0.01
N GLY A 557 -21.66 -13.96 -1.25
CA GLY A 557 -20.26 -13.79 -1.63
C GLY A 557 -19.73 -12.35 -1.60
N VAL A 558 -20.59 -11.34 -1.58
CA VAL A 558 -20.18 -9.92 -1.49
C VAL A 558 -19.60 -9.66 -0.11
N THR A 559 -18.31 -9.34 -0.01
CA THR A 559 -17.64 -9.12 1.28
C THR A 559 -17.55 -7.65 1.65
N SER A 560 -17.53 -6.74 0.67
CA SER A 560 -17.51 -5.30 0.91
C SER A 560 -18.19 -4.53 -0.21
N ILE A 561 -18.67 -3.33 0.10
CA ILE A 561 -19.34 -2.41 -0.83
C ILE A 561 -18.85 -1.00 -0.54
N SER A 562 -18.53 -0.20 -1.56
CA SER A 562 -18.30 1.24 -1.42
C SER A 562 -19.53 2.03 -1.89
N CYS A 563 -19.87 3.12 -1.20
CA CYS A 563 -21.00 3.98 -1.52
C CYS A 563 -20.69 5.45 -1.22
N ASP A 564 -20.70 6.30 -2.26
CA ASP A 564 -20.45 7.73 -2.11
C ASP A 564 -21.72 8.45 -1.65
N THR A 565 -21.70 8.96 -0.42
CA THR A 565 -22.77 9.85 0.07
C THR A 565 -22.70 11.22 -0.61
N HIS A 566 -21.54 11.69 -1.06
CA HIS A 566 -21.37 12.96 -1.77
C HIS A 566 -21.76 12.96 -3.27
N LYS A 567 -22.33 11.85 -3.74
CA LYS A 567 -22.91 11.69 -5.08
C LYS A 567 -24.44 11.79 -4.97
N TYR A 568 -25.16 10.71 -5.27
CA TYR A 568 -26.62 10.67 -5.17
C TYR A 568 -27.15 10.56 -3.73
N GLY A 569 -26.27 10.46 -2.73
CA GLY A 569 -26.64 10.72 -1.34
C GLY A 569 -26.77 12.21 -1.00
N PHE A 570 -26.41 13.10 -1.95
CA PHE A 570 -26.54 14.56 -1.88
C PHE A 570 -25.78 15.24 -0.73
N ALA A 571 -24.88 14.51 -0.06
CA ALA A 571 -24.01 15.08 0.97
C ALA A 571 -22.97 16.06 0.38
N PRO A 572 -22.38 16.93 1.21
CA PRO A 572 -21.25 17.76 0.80
C PRO A 572 -20.08 16.92 0.28
N LYS A 573 -19.32 17.48 -0.67
CA LYS A 573 -18.08 16.87 -1.17
C LYS A 573 -17.13 16.52 -0.02
N GLY A 574 -16.41 15.42 -0.16
CA GLY A 574 -15.55 14.89 0.90
C GLY A 574 -16.20 13.83 1.82
N ASN A 575 -17.33 13.22 1.43
CA ASN A 575 -17.96 12.12 2.17
C ASN A 575 -18.23 10.87 1.31
N SER A 576 -17.92 9.69 1.86
CA SER A 576 -18.27 8.37 1.31
C SER A 576 -18.23 7.32 2.42
N THR A 577 -18.58 6.08 2.11
CA THR A 577 -18.55 4.94 3.03
C THR A 577 -17.99 3.69 2.38
N VAL A 578 -17.23 2.93 3.16
CA VAL A 578 -16.87 1.54 2.85
C VAL A 578 -17.52 0.62 3.87
N LEU A 579 -18.24 -0.37 3.37
CA LEU A 579 -19.04 -1.32 4.14
C LEU A 579 -18.42 -2.70 4.02
N TYR A 580 -18.50 -3.47 5.10
CA TYR A 580 -18.02 -4.84 5.17
C TYR A 580 -19.12 -5.74 5.71
N ARG A 581 -19.20 -6.96 5.15
CA ARG A 581 -20.17 -7.98 5.58
C ARG A 581 -20.05 -8.33 7.07
N SER A 582 -18.86 -8.18 7.66
CA SER A 582 -18.64 -8.41 9.09
C SER A 582 -17.65 -7.43 9.69
N ALA A 583 -17.76 -7.19 11.00
CA ALA A 583 -16.79 -6.41 11.76
C ALA A 583 -15.36 -6.96 11.66
N ALA A 584 -15.20 -8.29 11.59
CA ALA A 584 -13.89 -8.94 11.41
C ALA A 584 -13.24 -8.63 10.06
N LEU A 585 -14.02 -8.43 8.99
CA LEU A 585 -13.46 -7.98 7.71
C LEU A 585 -12.97 -6.53 7.80
N ARG A 586 -13.69 -5.69 8.53
CA ARG A 586 -13.35 -4.27 8.72
C ARG A 586 -12.03 -4.09 9.47
N THR A 587 -11.69 -4.96 10.43
CA THR A 587 -10.45 -4.81 11.23
C THR A 587 -9.17 -4.88 10.40
N TYR A 588 -9.20 -5.56 9.25
CA TYR A 588 -8.04 -5.64 8.34
C TYR A 588 -7.68 -4.31 7.68
N GLN A 589 -8.55 -3.30 7.76
CA GLN A 589 -8.28 -1.97 7.21
C GLN A 589 -7.65 -1.03 8.25
N TYR A 590 -7.78 -1.33 9.54
CA TYR A 590 -7.35 -0.43 10.61
C TYR A 590 -5.83 -0.30 10.66
N PHE A 591 -5.38 0.86 11.10
CA PHE A 591 -4.01 1.06 11.55
C PHE A 591 -4.01 1.20 13.08
N VAL A 592 -3.13 0.46 13.75
CA VAL A 592 -2.97 0.47 15.20
C VAL A 592 -1.49 0.46 15.53
N CYS A 593 -1.05 1.43 16.32
CA CYS A 593 0.32 1.61 16.76
C CYS A 593 0.34 1.78 18.30
N PRO A 594 0.60 0.70 19.06
CA PRO A 594 0.52 0.72 20.52
C PRO A 594 1.76 1.31 21.21
N ASP A 595 2.90 1.38 20.50
CA ASP A 595 4.24 1.67 21.03
C ASP A 595 4.78 3.04 20.60
N TRP A 596 3.95 3.87 19.97
CA TRP A 596 4.33 5.25 19.63
C TRP A 596 4.46 6.13 20.89
N SER A 597 5.51 6.95 20.95
CA SER A 597 5.79 7.83 22.11
C SER A 597 4.71 8.88 22.39
N GLY A 598 3.85 9.17 21.41
CA GLY A 598 2.68 10.05 21.57
C GLY A 598 1.47 9.37 22.23
N GLY A 599 1.59 8.09 22.59
CA GLY A 599 0.51 7.26 23.12
C GLY A 599 -0.07 6.30 22.07
N ILE A 600 -0.98 5.44 22.51
CA ILE A 600 -1.66 4.47 21.65
C ILE A 600 -2.40 5.21 20.53
N TYR A 601 -2.01 4.94 19.29
CA TYR A 601 -2.63 5.53 18.10
C TYR A 601 -3.44 4.49 17.34
N ALA A 602 -4.67 4.83 16.98
CA ALA A 602 -5.50 4.00 16.11
C ALA A 602 -6.32 4.87 15.14
N SER A 603 -6.38 4.47 13.88
CA SER A 603 -7.22 5.11 12.87
C SER A 603 -8.06 4.08 12.09
N PRO A 604 -9.33 4.42 11.77
CA PRO A 604 -10.22 3.53 11.05
C PRO A 604 -10.00 3.53 9.52
N GLY A 605 -9.24 4.51 9.00
CA GLY A 605 -8.98 4.78 7.59
C GLY A 605 -7.60 5.43 7.38
N LEU A 606 -7.38 6.08 6.22
CA LEU A 606 -6.08 6.66 5.88
C LEU A 606 -5.72 7.88 6.74
N ALA A 607 -6.71 8.71 7.05
CA ALA A 607 -6.51 9.97 7.77
C ALA A 607 -6.53 9.78 9.30
N GLY A 608 -5.73 10.60 9.98
CA GLY A 608 -5.86 10.87 11.41
C GLY A 608 -6.93 11.92 11.66
N SER A 609 -6.53 13.20 11.64
CA SER A 609 -7.47 14.33 11.72
C SER A 609 -8.38 14.37 10.50
N ARG A 610 -9.68 14.60 10.73
CA ARG A 610 -10.71 14.64 9.68
C ARG A 610 -11.70 15.79 9.92
N PRO A 611 -12.33 16.35 8.87
CA PRO A 611 -13.29 17.44 9.01
C PRO A 611 -14.65 16.93 9.50
N GLY A 612 -14.95 17.07 10.79
CA GLY A 612 -16.23 16.66 11.39
C GLY A 612 -17.44 17.44 10.84
N ALA A 613 -17.22 18.65 10.34
CA ALA A 613 -18.22 19.47 9.65
C ALA A 613 -18.81 18.77 8.41
N LEU A 614 -17.99 18.04 7.65
CA LEU A 614 -18.44 17.30 6.47
C LEU A 614 -19.35 16.12 6.85
N ILE A 615 -19.03 15.44 7.96
CA ILE A 615 -19.86 14.35 8.50
C ILE A 615 -21.22 14.91 8.95
N ALA A 616 -21.22 16.07 9.62
CA ALA A 616 -22.45 16.73 10.04
C ALA A 616 -23.35 17.10 8.84
N GLY A 617 -22.77 17.70 7.79
CA GLY A 617 -23.50 18.01 6.56
C GLY A 617 -24.00 16.76 5.84
N CYS A 618 -23.24 15.66 5.85
CA CYS A 618 -23.69 14.37 5.31
C CYS A 618 -24.90 13.82 6.08
N TRP A 619 -24.82 13.81 7.41
CA TRP A 619 -25.92 13.37 8.26
C TRP A 619 -27.17 14.23 8.06
N ALA A 620 -27.02 15.56 8.04
CA ALA A 620 -28.13 16.49 7.81
C ALA A 620 -28.82 16.24 6.46
N SER A 621 -28.03 15.93 5.42
CA SER A 621 -28.55 15.63 4.07
C SER A 621 -29.38 14.35 4.07
N MET A 622 -28.89 13.29 4.72
CA MET A 622 -29.63 12.03 4.83
C MET A 622 -30.92 12.17 5.64
N MET A 623 -30.87 12.96 6.72
CA MET A 623 -32.03 13.19 7.58
C MET A 623 -33.12 14.04 6.91
N THR A 624 -32.74 15.06 6.16
CA THR A 624 -33.71 15.95 5.51
C THR A 624 -34.33 15.32 4.26
N VAL A 625 -33.54 14.60 3.47
CA VAL A 625 -34.02 13.95 2.23
C VAL A 625 -34.87 12.73 2.57
N GLY A 626 -34.39 11.89 3.50
CA GLY A 626 -35.08 10.65 3.89
C GLY A 626 -35.24 9.65 2.75
N GLU A 627 -35.78 8.47 3.06
CA GLU A 627 -35.98 7.42 2.04
C GLU A 627 -36.92 7.86 0.91
N ALA A 628 -38.03 8.54 1.24
CA ALA A 628 -38.99 9.01 0.25
C ALA A 628 -38.36 10.00 -0.75
N GLY A 629 -37.53 10.93 -0.28
CA GLY A 629 -36.83 11.87 -1.15
C GLY A 629 -35.79 11.19 -2.04
N TYR A 630 -35.08 10.17 -1.53
CA TYR A 630 -34.13 9.41 -2.36
C TYR A 630 -34.85 8.54 -3.41
N VAL A 631 -36.01 7.98 -3.09
CA VAL A 631 -36.85 7.25 -4.08
C VAL A 631 -37.36 8.21 -5.14
N ASP A 632 -37.88 9.38 -4.77
CA ASP A 632 -38.33 10.40 -5.73
C ASP A 632 -37.20 10.89 -6.64
N ALA A 633 -36.03 11.21 -6.06
CA ALA A 633 -34.86 11.58 -6.84
C ALA A 633 -34.42 10.45 -7.80
N CYS A 634 -34.55 9.18 -7.37
CA CYS A 634 -34.30 8.03 -8.24
C CYS A 634 -35.27 7.99 -9.44
N VAL A 635 -36.58 8.19 -9.21
CA VAL A 635 -37.60 8.31 -10.27
C VAL A 635 -37.21 9.39 -11.28
N GLN A 636 -36.85 10.58 -10.80
CA GLN A 636 -36.50 11.70 -11.68
C GLN A 636 -35.22 11.44 -12.48
N ILE A 637 -34.15 11.02 -11.82
CA ILE A 637 -32.83 10.87 -12.44
C ILE A 637 -32.79 9.67 -13.39
N VAL A 638 -33.21 8.49 -12.93
CA VAL A 638 -33.19 7.27 -13.75
C VAL A 638 -34.24 7.33 -14.85
N GLY A 639 -35.41 7.93 -14.57
CA GLY A 639 -36.42 8.19 -15.57
C GLY A 639 -35.92 9.09 -16.70
N THR A 640 -35.18 10.16 -16.36
CA THR A 640 -34.57 11.05 -17.35
C THR A 640 -33.45 10.37 -18.14
N ALA A 641 -32.57 9.61 -17.48
CA ALA A 641 -31.54 8.83 -18.16
C ALA A 641 -32.14 7.83 -19.16
N LYS A 642 -33.24 7.16 -18.79
CA LYS A 642 -33.98 6.27 -19.68
C LYS A 642 -34.56 7.02 -20.88
N LYS A 643 -35.24 8.15 -20.67
CA LYS A 643 -35.77 9.00 -21.76
C LYS A 643 -34.67 9.42 -22.74
N LEU A 644 -33.51 9.82 -22.22
CA LEU A 644 -32.37 10.21 -23.06
C LEU A 644 -31.82 9.02 -23.86
N ALA A 645 -31.65 7.86 -23.22
CA ALA A 645 -31.19 6.65 -23.89
C ALA A 645 -32.17 6.19 -24.98
N ASP A 646 -33.48 6.27 -24.71
CA ASP A 646 -34.53 5.92 -25.68
C ASP A 646 -34.57 6.94 -26.83
N ALA A 647 -34.39 8.24 -26.57
CA ALA A 647 -34.29 9.26 -27.61
C ALA A 647 -33.07 9.07 -28.53
N ILE A 648 -31.92 8.70 -27.98
CA ILE A 648 -30.72 8.39 -28.77
C ILE A 648 -30.92 7.12 -29.62
N ARG A 649 -31.58 6.10 -29.04
CA ARG A 649 -31.77 4.80 -29.68
C ARG A 649 -32.83 4.81 -30.78
N ASP A 650 -33.95 5.47 -30.51
CA ASP A 650 -35.18 5.37 -31.31
C ASP A 650 -35.56 6.70 -31.98
N GLY A 651 -34.94 7.82 -31.59
CA GLY A 651 -35.21 9.13 -32.16
C GLY A 651 -34.76 9.23 -33.62
N PRO A 652 -35.57 9.83 -34.51
CA PRO A 652 -35.27 9.84 -35.95
C PRO A 652 -34.01 10.65 -36.29
N ALA A 653 -33.70 11.70 -35.52
CA ALA A 653 -32.50 12.51 -35.73
C ALA A 653 -31.22 11.75 -35.38
N LEU A 654 -31.23 10.99 -34.27
CA LEU A 654 -30.03 10.42 -33.66
C LEU A 654 -29.79 8.94 -33.97
N SER A 655 -30.83 8.11 -34.05
CA SER A 655 -30.73 6.64 -34.15
C SER A 655 -29.92 6.11 -35.34
N GLY A 656 -29.91 6.86 -36.44
CA GLY A 656 -29.11 6.55 -37.63
C GLY A 656 -27.60 6.72 -37.44
N GLU A 657 -27.17 7.51 -36.45
CA GLU A 657 -25.76 7.87 -36.26
C GLU A 657 -25.20 7.51 -34.89
N LEU A 658 -25.98 7.67 -33.83
CA LEU A 658 -25.55 7.38 -32.46
C LEU A 658 -25.98 5.99 -32.02
N VAL A 659 -25.18 5.40 -31.12
CA VAL A 659 -25.44 4.09 -30.52
C VAL A 659 -25.18 4.17 -29.02
N VAL A 660 -26.19 3.85 -28.22
CA VAL A 660 -26.02 3.69 -26.77
C VAL A 660 -25.11 2.49 -26.49
N VAL A 661 -24.10 2.69 -25.64
CA VAL A 661 -23.15 1.65 -25.25
C VAL A 661 -23.79 0.75 -24.19
N GLY A 662 -24.12 -0.49 -24.58
CA GLY A 662 -24.76 -1.47 -23.70
C GLY A 662 -26.19 -1.09 -23.30
N LYS A 663 -26.62 -1.57 -22.12
CA LYS A 663 -27.92 -1.28 -21.53
C LYS A 663 -27.76 -0.63 -20.15
N PRO A 664 -27.57 0.70 -20.07
CA PRO A 664 -27.49 1.39 -18.78
C PRO A 664 -28.83 1.30 -18.03
N LEU A 665 -28.79 0.94 -16.75
CA LEU A 665 -29.98 0.78 -15.90
C LEU A 665 -30.18 1.94 -14.92
N VAL A 666 -29.21 2.85 -14.82
CA VAL A 666 -29.15 3.84 -13.74
C VAL A 666 -29.02 5.25 -14.33
N SER A 667 -28.09 6.08 -13.87
CA SER A 667 -28.02 7.49 -14.20
C SER A 667 -27.07 7.85 -15.35
N VAL A 668 -26.19 6.94 -15.78
CA VAL A 668 -25.19 7.24 -16.82
C VAL A 668 -25.64 6.67 -18.15
N VAL A 669 -25.63 7.51 -19.19
CA VAL A 669 -25.86 7.11 -20.57
C VAL A 669 -24.61 7.43 -21.38
N ALA A 670 -23.92 6.37 -21.83
CA ALA A 670 -22.81 6.49 -22.77
C ALA A 670 -23.28 6.18 -24.18
N PHE A 671 -22.78 6.91 -25.16
CA PHE A 671 -23.07 6.69 -26.56
C PHE A 671 -21.83 6.92 -27.43
N THR A 672 -21.79 6.22 -28.55
CA THR A 672 -20.76 6.30 -29.60
C THR A 672 -21.39 6.65 -30.93
N ALA A 673 -20.58 6.97 -31.94
CA ALA A 673 -21.02 7.30 -33.29
C ALA A 673 -20.64 6.19 -34.28
N ARG A 674 -21.46 5.97 -35.30
CA ARG A 674 -21.25 4.92 -36.32
C ARG A 674 -20.30 5.38 -37.43
N ASN A 675 -20.58 6.56 -37.97
CA ASN A 675 -19.93 7.11 -39.16
C ASN A 675 -19.19 8.42 -38.85
N LEU A 676 -19.62 9.14 -37.83
CA LEU A 676 -18.99 10.36 -37.34
C LEU A 676 -17.92 10.09 -36.30
N ASN A 677 -17.05 11.09 -36.10
CA ASN A 677 -16.12 11.11 -34.99
C ASN A 677 -16.84 11.63 -33.73
N ILE A 678 -17.01 10.76 -32.74
CA ILE A 678 -17.71 11.10 -31.49
C ILE A 678 -17.05 12.25 -30.72
N TYR A 679 -15.74 12.48 -30.90
CA TYR A 679 -15.05 13.59 -30.25
C TYR A 679 -15.32 14.94 -30.91
N ASP A 680 -15.62 14.96 -32.21
CA ASP A 680 -16.05 16.20 -32.88
C ASP A 680 -17.46 16.60 -32.39
N ILE A 681 -18.33 15.60 -32.13
CA ILE A 681 -19.62 15.82 -31.45
C ILE A 681 -19.40 16.32 -30.01
N ALA A 682 -18.44 15.76 -29.28
CA ALA A 682 -18.10 16.22 -27.93
C ALA A 682 -17.68 17.69 -27.92
N ASP A 683 -16.80 18.07 -28.84
CA ASP A 683 -16.31 19.45 -28.98
C ASP A 683 -17.44 20.40 -29.40
N GLY A 684 -18.32 20.00 -30.34
CA GLY A 684 -19.51 20.78 -30.71
C GLY A 684 -20.52 20.96 -29.58
N MET A 685 -20.67 19.96 -28.69
CA MET A 685 -21.47 20.10 -27.47
C MET A 685 -20.80 21.07 -26.48
N SER A 686 -19.47 21.03 -26.35
CA SER A 686 -18.71 22.01 -25.54
C SER A 686 -18.82 23.43 -26.06
N ASP A 687 -18.87 23.65 -27.37
CA ASP A 687 -19.11 24.98 -27.96
C ASP A 687 -20.52 25.53 -27.63
N LYS A 688 -21.50 24.64 -27.42
CA LYS A 688 -22.82 24.99 -26.88
C LYS A 688 -22.84 25.14 -25.36
N GLY A 689 -21.70 24.98 -24.69
CA GLY A 689 -21.51 25.13 -23.25
C GLY A 689 -21.60 23.83 -22.44
N TRP A 690 -21.89 22.68 -23.07
CA TRP A 690 -22.04 21.41 -22.37
C TRP A 690 -20.70 20.81 -21.97
N HIS A 691 -20.57 20.45 -20.69
CA HIS A 691 -19.41 19.74 -20.18
C HIS A 691 -19.74 18.26 -19.98
N LEU A 692 -19.68 17.51 -21.08
CA LEU A 692 -19.85 16.05 -21.12
C LEU A 692 -18.51 15.34 -20.91
N ASN A 693 -18.54 14.07 -20.52
CA ASN A 693 -17.30 13.32 -20.32
C ASN A 693 -16.94 12.53 -21.59
N ALA A 694 -15.82 12.87 -22.22
CA ALA A 694 -15.23 12.07 -23.29
C ALA A 694 -14.60 10.79 -22.72
N LEU A 695 -14.82 9.67 -23.42
CA LEU A 695 -14.39 8.32 -23.06
C LEU A 695 -13.47 7.73 -24.13
N GLN A 696 -12.85 6.59 -23.83
CA GLN A 696 -11.95 5.89 -24.74
C GLN A 696 -11.99 4.39 -24.49
N ASN A 697 -11.72 3.61 -25.55
CA ASN A 697 -11.76 2.14 -25.57
C ASN A 697 -13.12 1.54 -25.12
N PRO A 698 -14.21 1.78 -25.88
CA PRO A 698 -14.26 2.43 -27.20
C PRO A 698 -14.37 3.96 -27.12
N PRO A 699 -14.12 4.70 -28.23
CA PRO A 699 -14.46 6.11 -28.33
C PRO A 699 -15.95 6.32 -28.04
N ALA A 700 -16.26 7.14 -27.06
CA ALA A 700 -17.63 7.44 -26.65
C ALA A 700 -17.67 8.78 -25.90
N VAL A 701 -18.88 9.28 -25.66
CA VAL A 701 -19.17 10.34 -24.70
C VAL A 701 -20.22 9.81 -23.75
N HIS A 702 -20.20 10.24 -22.49
CA HIS A 702 -21.33 10.00 -21.60
C HIS A 702 -21.86 11.26 -20.94
N VAL A 703 -23.07 11.11 -20.44
CA VAL A 703 -23.70 12.01 -19.49
C VAL A 703 -24.12 11.22 -18.25
N ALA A 704 -23.69 11.68 -17.08
CA ALA A 704 -24.16 11.22 -15.78
C ALA A 704 -25.27 12.15 -15.31
N VAL A 705 -26.52 11.71 -15.42
CA VAL A 705 -27.71 12.49 -15.08
C VAL A 705 -27.76 12.77 -13.57
N THR A 706 -28.01 14.02 -13.21
CA THR A 706 -28.17 14.55 -11.85
C THR A 706 -29.42 15.44 -11.78
N LEU A 707 -29.83 15.89 -10.59
CA LEU A 707 -31.00 16.77 -10.47
C LEU A 707 -30.91 18.07 -11.30
N PRO A 708 -29.74 18.74 -11.44
CA PRO A 708 -29.60 19.83 -12.39
C PRO A 708 -29.87 19.42 -13.84
N ILE A 709 -29.35 18.29 -14.31
CA ILE A 709 -29.58 17.81 -15.69
C ILE A 709 -31.05 17.43 -15.92
N VAL A 710 -31.77 16.92 -14.90
CA VAL A 710 -33.21 16.66 -15.00
C VAL A 710 -34.00 17.91 -15.42
N LYS A 711 -33.52 19.11 -15.10
CA LYS A 711 -34.15 20.37 -15.52
C LYS A 711 -33.78 20.80 -16.95
N ALA A 712 -32.70 20.27 -17.51
CA ALA A 712 -32.10 20.72 -18.76
C ALA A 712 -32.02 19.63 -19.85
N TRP A 713 -32.49 18.41 -19.59
CA TRP A 713 -32.28 17.27 -20.48
C TRP A 713 -32.92 17.43 -21.87
N GLU A 714 -34.05 18.15 -21.99
CA GLU A 714 -34.68 18.43 -23.29
C GLU A 714 -33.80 19.36 -24.14
N ARG A 715 -33.17 20.36 -23.49
CA ARG A 715 -32.20 21.24 -24.15
C ARG A 715 -30.95 20.48 -24.54
N LEU A 716 -30.45 19.58 -23.68
CA LEU A 716 -29.34 18.67 -24.00
C LEU A 716 -29.63 17.88 -25.27
N LEU A 717 -30.83 17.31 -25.37
CA LEU A 717 -31.23 16.51 -26.51
C LEU A 717 -31.32 17.35 -27.80
N ALA A 718 -31.97 18.52 -27.74
CA ALA A 718 -32.10 19.41 -28.89
C ALA A 718 -30.73 19.92 -29.40
N ASP A 719 -29.83 20.27 -28.48
CA ASP A 719 -28.47 20.69 -28.81
C ASP A 719 -27.67 19.52 -29.42
N LEU A 720 -27.82 18.30 -28.89
CA LEU A 720 -27.18 17.10 -29.43
C LEU A 720 -27.67 16.79 -30.84
N GLU A 721 -28.98 16.89 -31.12
CA GLU A 721 -29.54 16.74 -32.46
C GLU A 721 -28.96 17.76 -33.43
N THR A 722 -28.85 19.03 -32.99
CA THR A 722 -28.27 20.11 -33.80
C THR A 722 -26.80 19.82 -34.13
N VAL A 723 -25.99 19.45 -33.13
CA VAL A 723 -24.56 19.16 -33.33
C VAL A 723 -24.35 17.95 -34.24
N VAL A 724 -25.14 16.89 -34.07
CA VAL A 724 -25.05 15.71 -34.94
C VAL A 724 -25.37 16.06 -36.38
N GLU A 725 -26.38 16.89 -36.64
CA GLU A 725 -26.71 17.30 -38.01
C GLU A 725 -25.62 18.21 -38.61
N GLU A 726 -25.08 19.16 -37.84
CA GLU A 726 -23.95 20.00 -38.26
C GLU A 726 -22.72 19.16 -38.63
N GLU A 727 -22.39 18.13 -37.83
CA GLU A 727 -21.28 17.22 -38.14
C GLU A 727 -21.57 16.33 -39.36
N ARG A 728 -22.82 15.90 -39.57
CA ARG A 728 -23.22 15.19 -40.80
C ARG A 728 -23.08 16.08 -42.05
N GLU A 729 -23.45 17.35 -41.97
CA GLU A 729 -23.27 18.30 -43.08
C GLU A 729 -21.79 18.53 -43.38
N LYS A 730 -20.96 18.71 -42.35
CA LYS A 730 -19.49 18.82 -42.50
C LYS A 730 -18.90 17.57 -43.17
N GLU A 731 -19.36 16.38 -42.79
CA GLU A 731 -18.89 15.13 -43.38
C GLU A 731 -19.35 14.96 -44.84
N ARG A 732 -20.61 15.31 -45.15
CA ARG A 732 -21.13 15.31 -46.53
C ARG A 732 -20.35 16.26 -47.44
N ALA A 733 -20.08 17.48 -46.98
CA ALA A 733 -19.26 18.44 -47.71
C ALA A 733 -17.84 17.91 -47.94
N ARG A 734 -17.24 17.25 -46.93
CA ARG A 734 -15.91 16.62 -47.04
C ARG A 734 -15.86 15.54 -48.12
N LEU A 735 -16.87 14.67 -48.14
CA LEU A 735 -16.98 13.61 -49.15
C LEU A 735 -17.18 14.19 -50.56
N ALA A 736 -17.97 15.26 -50.70
CA ALA A 736 -18.19 15.94 -51.98
C ALA A 736 -16.93 16.65 -52.51
N GLU A 737 -16.07 17.17 -51.63
CA GLU A 737 -14.82 17.85 -52.00
C GLU A 737 -13.65 16.91 -52.35
N GLY A 738 -13.78 15.59 -52.15
CA GLY A 738 -12.74 14.59 -52.50
C GLY A 738 -11.43 14.73 -51.70
N LYS A 739 -11.41 15.49 -50.60
CA LYS A 739 -10.21 15.75 -49.80
C LYS A 739 -10.06 14.70 -48.69
N ALA A 740 -8.95 13.95 -48.72
CA ALA A 740 -8.46 13.27 -47.53
C ALA A 740 -7.98 14.31 -46.50
N ALA A 741 -8.39 14.16 -45.24
CA ALA A 741 -8.18 15.12 -44.17
C ALA A 741 -6.74 15.64 -44.08
N LYS A 742 -6.50 16.87 -44.56
CA LYS A 742 -5.31 17.64 -44.26
C LYS A 742 -5.72 19.01 -43.71
N GLY A 743 -5.42 19.22 -42.43
CA GLY A 743 -5.22 20.55 -41.86
C GLY A 743 -6.42 21.25 -41.23
N LYS A 744 -7.43 20.54 -40.70
CA LYS A 744 -8.41 21.19 -39.80
C LYS A 744 -7.83 21.28 -38.39
N ALA A 745 -8.11 22.38 -37.70
CA ALA A 745 -7.88 22.47 -36.26
C ALA A 745 -8.72 21.37 -35.59
N VAL A 746 -8.05 20.43 -34.94
CA VAL A 746 -8.68 19.36 -34.17
C VAL A 746 -9.07 19.96 -32.82
N GLY A 747 -10.33 19.78 -32.41
CA GLY A 747 -10.79 20.26 -31.10
C GLY A 747 -10.07 19.55 -29.95
N ASP A 748 -10.20 20.09 -28.73
CA ASP A 748 -9.41 19.66 -27.57
C ASP A 748 -9.68 18.18 -27.24
N SER A 749 -10.93 17.71 -27.33
CA SER A 749 -11.29 16.31 -27.08
C SER A 749 -10.80 15.39 -28.19
N ALA A 750 -10.97 15.80 -29.45
CA ALA A 750 -10.52 15.01 -30.60
C ALA A 750 -8.98 14.88 -30.63
N ALA A 751 -8.25 15.90 -30.19
CA ALA A 751 -6.79 15.87 -30.09
C ALA A 751 -6.31 14.93 -28.96
N LEU A 752 -6.89 15.08 -27.76
CA LEU A 752 -6.47 14.31 -26.59
C LEU A 752 -6.91 12.85 -26.66
N TYR A 753 -8.19 12.58 -26.94
CA TYR A 753 -8.74 11.24 -26.90
C TYR A 753 -8.72 10.53 -28.27
N GLY A 754 -8.85 11.27 -29.38
CA GLY A 754 -8.73 10.69 -30.71
C GLY A 754 -7.27 10.41 -31.08
N VAL A 755 -6.46 11.46 -31.21
CA VAL A 755 -5.07 11.33 -31.68
C VAL A 755 -4.18 10.73 -30.59
N ALA A 756 -4.06 11.34 -29.41
CA ALA A 756 -3.17 10.81 -28.37
C ALA A 756 -3.73 9.54 -27.69
N GLY A 757 -5.06 9.44 -27.59
CA GLY A 757 -5.78 8.25 -27.09
C GLY A 757 -5.72 7.03 -28.03
N SER A 758 -5.27 7.15 -29.28
CA SER A 758 -5.04 6.00 -30.18
C SER A 758 -3.60 5.45 -30.15
N LEU A 759 -2.64 6.16 -29.56
CA LEU A 759 -1.23 5.75 -29.54
C LEU A 759 -0.99 4.43 -28.74
N PRO A 760 -0.20 3.47 -29.25
CA PRO A 760 0.08 2.22 -28.53
C PRO A 760 0.82 2.40 -27.20
N ASN A 761 1.71 3.40 -27.12
CA ASN A 761 2.37 3.80 -25.89
C ASN A 761 1.79 5.12 -25.39
N LYS A 762 1.33 5.11 -24.12
CA LYS A 762 0.67 6.26 -23.48
C LYS A 762 1.64 7.20 -22.75
N SER A 763 2.96 7.05 -22.91
CA SER A 763 3.93 7.91 -22.20
C SER A 763 3.72 9.39 -22.48
N VAL A 764 3.41 9.77 -23.72
CA VAL A 764 3.12 11.18 -24.08
C VAL A 764 1.89 11.72 -23.35
N VAL A 765 0.84 10.89 -23.22
CA VAL A 765 -0.37 11.24 -22.46
C VAL A 765 -0.05 11.38 -20.97
N VAL A 766 0.83 10.53 -20.44
CA VAL A 766 1.30 10.62 -19.05
C VAL A 766 2.09 11.90 -18.81
N ASP A 767 3.00 12.26 -19.72
CA ASP A 767 3.78 13.50 -19.61
C ASP A 767 2.87 14.74 -19.68
N LEU A 768 1.91 14.74 -20.61
CA LEU A 768 0.90 15.81 -20.71
C LEU A 768 0.02 15.88 -19.45
N ALA A 769 -0.42 14.75 -18.92
CA ALA A 769 -1.23 14.70 -17.71
C ALA A 769 -0.43 15.18 -16.47
N ASN A 770 0.84 14.81 -16.35
CA ASN A 770 1.72 15.32 -15.29
C ASN A 770 1.89 16.83 -15.40
N GLY A 771 2.18 17.34 -16.60
CA GLY A 771 2.29 18.78 -16.82
C GLY A 771 0.98 19.52 -16.54
N PHE A 772 -0.17 18.96 -16.90
CA PHE A 772 -1.49 19.51 -16.54
C PHE A 772 -1.67 19.57 -15.02
N LEU A 773 -1.30 18.51 -14.29
CA LEU A 773 -1.38 18.50 -12.83
C LEU A 773 -0.46 19.56 -12.20
N ASP A 774 0.75 19.75 -12.73
CA ASP A 774 1.66 20.80 -12.26
C ASP A 774 1.09 22.21 -12.51
N LEU A 775 0.41 22.41 -13.64
CA LEU A 775 -0.26 23.68 -13.96
C LEU A 775 -1.39 24.02 -12.98
N LEU A 776 -2.10 23.04 -12.43
CA LEU A 776 -3.15 23.29 -11.42
C LEU A 776 -2.62 23.92 -10.13
N TYR A 777 -1.31 23.80 -9.86
CA TYR A 777 -0.64 24.39 -8.71
C TYR A 777 0.20 25.63 -9.07
N LYS A 778 0.10 26.11 -10.31
CA LYS A 778 0.79 27.32 -10.76
C LYS A 778 -0.02 28.55 -10.35
N ALA A 779 0.51 29.30 -9.39
CA ALA A 779 -0.05 30.58 -8.93
C ALA A 779 0.41 31.76 -9.78
#